data_AF-A0A4R4XY44-F1
#
_entry.id   AF-A0A4R4XY44-F1
#
_cell.length_a   1.000
_cell.length_b   1.000
_cell.length_c   1.000
_cell.angle_alpha   90.00
_cell.angle_beta   90.00
_cell.angle_gamma   90.00
#
_symmetry.space_group_name_H-M   'P 1'
#
loop_
_entity.id
_entity.type
_entity.pdbx_description
1 polymer ?
#
loop_
_entity_poly.entity_id
_entity_poly.type
_entity_poly.pdbx_seq_one_letter_code
_entity_poly.pdbx_strand_id
1 'polypeptide(L)'
;MRALTNDIPFGPFEGTDIEVYIGGKSKTARIHVDRSCIPNSRTATMPLNAETVNRMCKQCARSTRWARRDTALGMFLQAIASIPEDSQGNLDDDYPPAECARAAELLRTGEYPLDEDDDDLWEKFSEARELRDSLYSSWRYARRAARDAHAAVAAYPWLGSWAAPRLSAVEAEAESLRALIAQTIGPERLVIAAAAMSLVEPELPADRLEFSVLGNSHDVHRVLNKCWRRWCDAAAGGCTAAEMASQAMYVVDSALGRKRNGRDAAMAATKELIGDWTNQIYSVADLDEPVVHRDVVVQAHDPGREDNDPWEMLTRWELAVVVRYATAFSWAHDAVLLTVPDLVARHLLDNPNGLRAAELDSSDPLGAFTEWVATHLPTSPGVLPGTLDDTSINKRRMLTSSDVDRLRRSGASVYQVYSASDGTEVLHISTLAERCANGWRGVVLAGPNDLPSAIIEPWIDEIQAGLNDEPDPLGTRAGEQSVVNRRYGQDRFFIERRLRMLALVRTATDLRTLTERYEQSDRDIDWHGLLTPHQLDLTPFKPATNADKRVSGLGLPLEVLASVQIYTTDGTSRYQGKGHSPFCSFARSGRASLDDSFDLLHVRDLLGSGNPDWCSVCGGYATRRLDDLQLRYYRTAHELLALSRYLDRPWQLAKTRSALEKLADFDPDGCGSFCSASREWESAVHSLLSRTSTT
;
A
#
# COMPACT_ATOMS: atom_id res chain seq x y z
N MET A 1 8.48 -19.14 9.15
CA MET A 1 9.30 -18.80 7.96
C MET A 1 10.26 -19.95 7.71
N ARG A 2 10.18 -20.54 6.52
CA ARG A 2 10.90 -21.75 6.10
C ARG A 2 12.42 -21.54 6.10
N ALA A 3 13.17 -22.55 6.48
CA ALA A 3 14.61 -22.60 6.22
C ALA A 3 14.88 -22.96 4.75
N LEU A 4 15.77 -22.22 4.10
CA LEU A 4 16.29 -22.62 2.79
C LEU A 4 17.03 -23.96 2.94
N THR A 5 16.61 -24.93 2.14
CA THR A 5 17.14 -26.29 2.09
C THR A 5 17.91 -26.50 0.79
N ASN A 6 18.85 -27.44 0.79
CA ASN A 6 19.78 -27.65 -0.33
C ASN A 6 19.16 -28.40 -1.54
N ASP A 7 17.93 -28.88 -1.41
CA ASP A 7 17.12 -29.51 -2.45
C ASP A 7 16.27 -28.50 -3.25
N ILE A 8 16.27 -27.22 -2.87
CA ILE A 8 15.52 -26.17 -3.56
C ILE A 8 16.13 -25.94 -4.96
N PRO A 9 15.35 -26.05 -6.04
CA PRO A 9 15.83 -25.73 -7.37
C PRO A 9 15.85 -24.21 -7.55
N PHE A 10 17.03 -23.59 -7.46
CA PHE A 10 17.20 -22.15 -7.69
C PHE A 10 17.02 -21.76 -9.18
N GLY A 11 17.06 -22.72 -10.09
CA GLY A 11 16.80 -22.49 -11.51
C GLY A 11 17.77 -21.45 -12.10
N PRO A 12 17.28 -20.40 -12.78
CA PRO A 12 18.13 -19.31 -13.29
C PRO A 12 18.93 -18.55 -12.21
N PHE A 13 18.55 -18.64 -10.94
CA PHE A 13 19.27 -17.99 -9.83
C PHE A 13 20.46 -18.81 -9.31
N GLU A 14 20.60 -20.08 -9.71
CA GLU A 14 21.74 -20.92 -9.32
C GLU A 14 23.06 -20.26 -9.77
N GLY A 15 24.02 -20.15 -8.85
CA GLY A 15 25.30 -19.52 -9.09
C GLY A 15 25.32 -17.99 -8.93
N THR A 16 24.19 -17.36 -8.61
CA THR A 16 24.14 -15.91 -8.32
C THR A 16 25.03 -15.60 -7.12
N ASP A 17 25.89 -14.59 -7.26
CA ASP A 17 26.76 -14.15 -6.18
C ASP A 17 25.95 -13.55 -5.03
N ILE A 18 26.09 -14.12 -3.82
CA ILE A 18 25.48 -13.60 -2.60
C ILE A 18 26.55 -13.14 -1.61
N GLU A 19 26.28 -12.04 -0.92
CA GLU A 19 27.12 -11.56 0.18
C GLU A 19 26.85 -12.38 1.45
N VAL A 20 27.91 -12.88 2.08
CA VAL A 20 27.84 -13.67 3.30
C VAL A 20 28.90 -13.25 4.31
N TYR A 21 28.60 -13.48 5.58
CA TYR A 21 29.45 -13.23 6.73
C TYR A 21 29.98 -14.56 7.28
N ILE A 22 31.30 -14.63 7.49
CA ILE A 22 31.98 -15.84 7.97
C ILE A 22 32.73 -15.52 9.27
N GLY A 23 32.39 -16.21 10.36
CA GLY A 23 33.04 -16.01 11.67
C GLY A 23 34.34 -16.77 11.90
N GLY A 24 34.69 -17.72 11.03
CA GLY A 24 35.85 -18.59 11.18
C GLY A 24 36.82 -18.55 9.99
N LYS A 25 38.08 -18.90 10.25
CA LYS A 25 39.12 -19.06 9.20
C LYS A 25 39.03 -20.41 8.46
N SER A 26 38.22 -21.36 8.94
CA SER A 26 38.03 -22.67 8.31
C SER A 26 37.19 -22.58 7.03
N LYS A 27 37.51 -23.43 6.04
CA LYS A 27 36.70 -23.63 4.83
C LYS A 27 35.32 -24.24 5.12
N THR A 28 35.14 -24.89 6.27
CA THR A 28 33.87 -25.49 6.71
C THR A 28 33.08 -24.59 7.67
N ALA A 29 33.54 -23.36 7.91
CA ALA A 29 32.84 -22.43 8.80
C ALA A 29 31.41 -22.19 8.30
N ARG A 30 30.48 -22.13 9.26
CA ARG A 30 29.10 -21.74 9.01
C ARG A 30 29.06 -20.31 8.44
N ILE A 31 28.14 -20.11 7.51
CA ILE A 31 27.93 -18.82 6.85
C ILE A 31 26.64 -18.16 7.36
N HIS A 32 26.63 -16.84 7.32
CA HIS A 32 25.57 -15.99 7.85
C HIS A 32 25.22 -14.91 6.83
N VAL A 33 23.95 -14.50 6.75
CA VAL A 33 23.51 -13.37 5.90
C VAL A 33 23.26 -12.10 6.69
N ASP A 34 23.31 -12.19 8.02
CA ASP A 34 23.16 -11.06 8.92
C ASP A 34 24.43 -10.92 9.77
N ARG A 35 25.06 -9.75 9.69
CA ARG A 35 26.27 -9.43 10.46
C ARG A 35 26.01 -9.50 11.97
N SER A 36 24.78 -9.26 12.42
CA SER A 36 24.41 -9.38 13.84
C SER A 36 24.51 -10.80 14.38
N CYS A 37 24.38 -11.84 13.52
CA CYS A 37 24.54 -13.23 13.94
C CYS A 37 25.99 -13.58 14.30
N ILE A 38 26.97 -12.88 13.71
CA ILE A 38 28.39 -13.02 14.06
C ILE A 38 29.06 -11.64 14.07
N PRO A 39 29.14 -11.03 15.26
CA PRO A 39 29.99 -9.87 15.49
C PRO A 39 31.45 -10.20 15.10
N ASN A 40 32.13 -9.30 14.39
CA ASN A 40 33.51 -9.47 13.87
C ASN A 40 33.70 -10.51 12.75
N SER A 41 32.63 -10.83 12.01
CA SER A 41 32.72 -11.63 10.79
C SER A 41 33.48 -10.92 9.66
N ARG A 42 34.07 -11.71 8.76
CA ARG A 42 34.54 -11.22 7.46
C ARG A 42 33.43 -11.31 6.43
N THR A 43 33.30 -10.31 5.58
CA THR A 43 32.47 -10.36 4.38
C THR A 43 33.15 -11.20 3.30
N ALA A 44 32.37 -12.03 2.62
CA ALA A 44 32.78 -12.79 1.46
C ALA A 44 31.63 -12.88 0.46
N THR A 45 31.95 -13.11 -0.81
CA THR A 45 30.97 -13.41 -1.85
C THR A 45 31.02 -14.91 -2.14
N MET A 46 29.86 -15.56 -2.21
CA MET A 46 29.73 -16.97 -2.52
C MET A 46 28.62 -17.19 -3.55
N PRO A 47 28.75 -18.17 -4.46
CA PRO A 47 27.66 -18.52 -5.37
C PRO A 47 26.50 -19.16 -4.61
N LEU A 48 25.27 -18.77 -4.93
CA LEU A 48 24.05 -19.41 -4.43
C LEU A 48 23.92 -20.81 -5.04
N ASN A 49 24.14 -21.83 -4.22
CA ASN A 49 24.01 -23.23 -4.61
C ASN A 49 23.76 -24.11 -3.37
N ALA A 50 23.50 -25.39 -3.60
CA ALA A 50 23.26 -26.38 -2.55
C ALA A 50 24.38 -26.44 -1.48
N GLU A 51 25.65 -26.28 -1.86
CA GLU A 51 26.78 -26.29 -0.93
C GLU A 51 26.76 -25.08 0.01
N THR A 52 26.53 -23.89 -0.54
CA THR A 52 26.42 -22.64 0.21
C THR A 52 25.24 -22.71 1.18
N VAL A 53 24.07 -23.19 0.72
CA VAL A 53 22.89 -23.37 1.58
C VAL A 53 23.19 -24.35 2.72
N ASN A 54 23.84 -25.47 2.46
CA ASN A 54 24.20 -26.47 3.50
C ASN A 54 25.12 -25.92 4.58
N ARG A 55 25.94 -24.92 4.26
CA ARG A 55 26.87 -24.27 5.20
C ARG A 55 26.19 -23.18 6.03
N MET A 56 24.95 -22.81 5.75
CA MET A 56 24.24 -21.78 6.51
C MET A 56 24.04 -22.16 7.97
N CYS A 57 24.01 -21.15 8.84
CA CYS A 57 23.48 -21.34 10.18
C CYS A 57 21.94 -21.46 10.12
N LYS A 58 21.34 -22.20 11.07
CA LYS A 58 19.89 -22.46 11.07
C LYS A 58 19.03 -21.19 11.09
N GLN A 59 19.47 -20.15 11.80
CA GLN A 59 18.74 -18.89 11.90
C GLN A 59 18.78 -18.10 10.59
N CYS A 60 19.96 -17.99 9.97
CA CYS A 60 20.13 -17.35 8.67
C CYS A 60 19.41 -18.14 7.57
N ALA A 61 19.38 -19.47 7.65
CA ALA A 61 18.63 -20.29 6.71
C ALA A 61 17.13 -19.96 6.68
N ARG A 62 16.54 -19.59 7.82
CA ARG A 62 15.13 -19.18 7.94
C ARG A 62 14.85 -17.73 7.55
N SER A 63 15.89 -16.96 7.26
CA SER A 63 15.76 -15.55 6.92
C SER A 63 15.52 -15.39 5.42
N THR A 64 14.61 -14.52 5.01
CA THR A 64 14.48 -14.07 3.61
C THR A 64 15.49 -12.99 3.23
N ARG A 65 16.34 -12.53 4.16
CA ARG A 65 17.31 -11.44 3.96
C ARG A 65 18.57 -11.83 3.20
N TRP A 66 18.57 -12.95 2.49
CA TRP A 66 19.74 -13.40 1.70
C TRP A 66 20.01 -12.51 0.50
N ALA A 67 18.97 -11.83 0.03
CA ALA A 67 19.03 -10.81 -0.99
C ALA A 67 18.19 -9.63 -0.53
N ARG A 68 18.43 -8.46 -1.12
CA ARG A 68 17.57 -7.30 -0.91
C ARG A 68 16.17 -7.59 -1.46
N ARG A 69 15.13 -7.11 -0.78
CA ARG A 69 13.72 -7.44 -1.09
C ARG A 69 13.29 -7.04 -2.49
N ASP A 70 13.87 -5.98 -3.01
CA ASP A 70 13.63 -5.36 -4.31
C ASP A 70 14.59 -5.86 -5.41
N THR A 71 15.17 -7.06 -5.23
CA THR A 71 15.92 -7.78 -6.28
C THR A 71 15.12 -8.97 -6.78
N ALA A 72 15.41 -9.45 -7.99
CA ALA A 72 14.72 -10.61 -8.54
C ALA A 72 14.95 -11.85 -7.65
N LEU A 73 16.18 -12.00 -7.12
CA LEU A 73 16.50 -13.04 -6.13
C LEU A 73 15.72 -12.84 -4.83
N GLY A 74 15.61 -11.61 -4.31
CA GLY A 74 14.83 -11.33 -3.11
C GLY A 74 13.35 -11.70 -3.26
N MET A 75 12.75 -11.34 -4.40
CA MET A 75 11.37 -11.71 -4.73
C MET A 75 11.20 -13.22 -4.87
N PHE A 76 12.15 -13.91 -5.51
CA PHE A 76 12.16 -15.36 -5.62
C PHE A 76 12.26 -16.04 -4.25
N LEU A 77 13.16 -15.58 -3.37
CA LEU A 77 13.31 -16.13 -2.03
C LEU A 77 12.10 -15.85 -1.14
N GLN A 78 11.45 -14.69 -1.31
CA GLN A 78 10.18 -14.40 -0.65
C GLN A 78 9.06 -15.34 -1.13
N ALA A 79 8.99 -15.62 -2.43
CA ALA A 79 8.04 -16.59 -2.99
C ALA A 79 8.32 -18.02 -2.52
N ILE A 80 9.58 -18.41 -2.35
CA ILE A 80 9.90 -19.72 -1.73
C ILE A 80 9.47 -19.74 -0.25
N ALA A 81 9.68 -18.64 0.48
CA ALA A 81 9.31 -18.57 1.88
C ALA A 81 7.80 -18.60 2.13
N SER A 82 6.97 -18.30 1.12
CA SER A 82 5.52 -18.48 1.19
C SER A 82 5.06 -19.91 0.92
N ILE A 83 5.93 -20.80 0.43
CA ILE A 83 5.65 -22.22 0.30
C ILE A 83 5.94 -22.90 1.64
N PRO A 84 4.93 -23.48 2.33
CA PRO A 84 5.12 -24.06 3.65
C PRO A 84 6.04 -25.30 3.63
N GLU A 85 6.65 -25.60 4.78
CA GLU A 85 7.55 -26.75 4.94
C GLU A 85 6.78 -28.08 4.97
N ASP A 86 5.71 -28.13 5.79
CA ASP A 86 4.80 -29.27 6.04
C ASP A 86 3.37 -28.73 6.33
N SER A 87 2.35 -29.60 6.39
CA SER A 87 0.97 -29.20 6.81
C SER A 87 1.00 -28.55 8.19
N GLN A 88 0.26 -27.46 8.38
CA GLN A 88 0.51 -26.53 9.48
C GLN A 88 -0.04 -26.96 10.84
N GLY A 89 -0.73 -28.10 10.93
CA GLY A 89 -1.19 -28.67 12.19
C GLY A 89 -1.56 -30.14 12.07
N ASN A 90 -1.65 -30.81 13.22
CA ASN A 90 -2.37 -32.07 13.29
C ASN A 90 -3.85 -31.71 13.42
N LEU A 91 -4.56 -31.62 12.30
CA LEU A 91 -5.98 -31.26 12.27
C LEU A 91 -6.80 -32.09 13.26
N ASP A 92 -6.44 -33.36 13.49
CA ASP A 92 -7.13 -34.24 14.43
C ASP A 92 -6.91 -33.85 15.90
N ASP A 93 -5.77 -33.23 16.23
CA ASP A 93 -5.49 -32.71 17.59
C ASP A 93 -6.18 -31.36 17.81
N ASP A 94 -6.14 -30.47 16.81
CA ASP A 94 -6.70 -29.11 16.90
C ASP A 94 -8.24 -29.13 16.75
N TYR A 95 -8.76 -30.06 15.96
CA TYR A 95 -10.18 -30.21 15.63
C TYR A 95 -10.60 -31.69 15.69
N PRO A 96 -10.79 -32.26 16.90
CA PRO A 96 -11.13 -33.66 17.06
C PRO A 96 -12.38 -34.04 16.23
N PRO A 97 -12.33 -35.10 15.40
CA PRO A 97 -13.44 -35.46 14.51
C PRO A 97 -14.78 -35.67 15.24
N ALA A 98 -14.73 -36.22 16.45
CA ALA A 98 -15.91 -36.42 17.28
C ALA A 98 -16.56 -35.11 17.74
N GLU A 99 -15.76 -34.08 18.00
CA GLU A 99 -16.25 -32.76 18.40
C GLU A 99 -16.87 -32.03 17.19
N CYS A 100 -16.17 -32.05 16.05
CA CYS A 100 -16.68 -31.50 14.80
C CYS A 100 -18.01 -32.15 14.39
N ALA A 101 -18.13 -33.48 14.50
CA ALA A 101 -19.36 -34.19 14.19
C ALA A 101 -20.52 -33.81 15.12
N ARG A 102 -20.26 -33.63 16.43
CA ARG A 102 -21.28 -33.17 17.39
C ARG A 102 -21.73 -31.75 17.10
N ALA A 103 -20.79 -30.83 16.85
CA ALA A 103 -21.11 -29.46 16.49
C ALA A 103 -21.91 -29.39 15.19
N ALA A 104 -21.54 -30.18 14.19
CA ALA A 104 -22.27 -30.27 12.92
C ALA A 104 -23.69 -30.84 13.09
N GLU A 105 -23.88 -31.87 13.93
CA GLU A 105 -25.22 -32.38 14.25
C GLU A 105 -26.07 -31.32 14.95
N LEU A 106 -25.50 -30.62 15.92
CA LEU A 106 -26.22 -29.58 16.66
C LEU A 106 -26.62 -28.42 15.73
N LEU A 107 -25.68 -27.90 14.93
CA LEU A 107 -25.93 -26.78 14.02
C LEU A 107 -26.86 -27.12 12.86
N ARG A 108 -26.98 -28.41 12.49
CA ARG A 108 -28.00 -28.89 11.55
C ARG A 108 -29.44 -28.73 12.08
N THR A 109 -29.63 -28.62 13.40
CA THR A 109 -30.96 -28.39 13.99
C THR A 109 -31.33 -26.90 14.12
N GLY A 110 -30.35 -26.00 14.28
CA GLY A 110 -30.55 -24.55 14.34
C GLY A 110 -29.25 -23.78 14.54
N GLU A 111 -29.30 -22.46 14.65
CA GLU A 111 -28.17 -21.63 15.13
C GLU A 111 -28.22 -21.42 16.67
N TYR A 112 -29.37 -21.70 17.27
CA TYR A 112 -29.75 -21.47 18.66
C TYR A 112 -30.63 -22.62 19.15
N PRO A 113 -30.69 -22.86 20.47
CA PRO A 113 -31.63 -23.82 21.03
C PRO A 113 -33.08 -23.37 20.85
N LEU A 114 -34.00 -24.35 20.72
CA LEU A 114 -35.45 -24.08 20.69
C LEU A 114 -36.02 -23.75 22.07
N ASP A 115 -35.40 -24.28 23.13
CA ASP A 115 -35.74 -23.99 24.51
C ASP A 115 -34.81 -22.88 25.02
N GLU A 116 -35.36 -21.68 25.20
CA GLU A 116 -34.59 -20.51 25.62
C GLU A 116 -34.14 -20.59 27.10
N ASP A 117 -34.75 -21.47 27.90
CA ASP A 117 -34.48 -21.61 29.34
C ASP A 117 -33.46 -22.73 29.68
N ASP A 118 -32.96 -23.47 28.69
CA ASP A 118 -31.93 -24.52 28.86
C ASP A 118 -30.52 -23.94 28.69
N ASP A 119 -29.96 -23.41 29.79
CA ASP A 119 -28.61 -22.82 29.84
C ASP A 119 -27.52 -23.79 29.32
N ASP A 120 -27.63 -25.09 29.63
CA ASP A 120 -26.66 -26.11 29.20
C ASP A 120 -26.71 -26.32 27.68
N LEU A 121 -27.90 -26.21 27.07
CA LEU A 121 -28.07 -26.31 25.62
C LEU A 121 -27.56 -25.06 24.92
N TRP A 122 -27.79 -23.87 25.51
CA TRP A 122 -27.22 -22.61 25.03
C TRP A 122 -25.70 -22.65 24.96
N GLU A 123 -25.03 -23.15 26.00
CA GLU A 123 -23.59 -23.30 26.04
C GLU A 123 -23.10 -24.19 24.88
N LYS A 124 -23.74 -25.34 24.65
CA LYS A 124 -23.39 -26.25 23.55
C LYS A 124 -23.56 -25.61 22.16
N PHE A 125 -24.62 -24.83 21.93
CA PHE A 125 -24.78 -24.10 20.67
C PHE A 125 -23.74 -22.98 20.53
N SER A 126 -23.34 -22.33 21.62
CA SER A 126 -22.23 -21.37 21.59
C SER A 126 -20.92 -22.03 21.20
N GLU A 127 -20.55 -23.12 21.89
CA GLU A 127 -19.33 -23.90 21.60
C GLU A 127 -19.31 -24.39 20.15
N ALA A 128 -20.43 -24.91 19.64
CA ALA A 128 -20.52 -25.38 18.25
C ALA A 128 -20.28 -24.25 17.24
N ARG A 129 -20.79 -23.03 17.49
CA ARG A 129 -20.55 -21.87 16.62
C ARG A 129 -19.13 -21.35 16.75
N GLU A 130 -18.57 -21.32 17.95
CA GLU A 130 -17.17 -20.94 18.18
C GLU A 130 -16.21 -21.90 17.46
N LEU A 131 -16.50 -23.20 17.49
CA LEU A 131 -15.77 -24.20 16.71
C LEU A 131 -15.87 -23.93 15.21
N ARG A 132 -17.07 -23.66 14.68
CA ARG A 132 -17.27 -23.30 13.27
C ARG A 132 -16.49 -22.04 12.88
N ASP A 133 -16.53 -21.00 13.70
CA ASP A 133 -15.84 -19.72 13.44
C ASP A 133 -14.30 -19.89 13.53
N SER A 134 -13.82 -20.76 14.42
CA SER A 134 -12.42 -21.19 14.49
C SER A 134 -12.00 -21.95 13.22
N LEU A 135 -12.82 -22.92 12.78
CA LEU A 135 -12.59 -23.65 11.53
C LEU A 135 -12.54 -22.70 10.32
N TYR A 136 -13.43 -21.72 10.22
CA TYR A 136 -13.39 -20.69 9.17
C TYR A 136 -12.08 -19.90 9.17
N SER A 137 -11.59 -19.53 10.36
CA SER A 137 -10.34 -18.79 10.52
C SER A 137 -9.14 -19.62 10.04
N SER A 138 -9.08 -20.90 10.43
CA SER A 138 -8.05 -21.84 9.98
C SER A 138 -8.16 -22.15 8.49
N TRP A 139 -9.37 -22.32 7.96
CA TRP A 139 -9.59 -22.51 6.52
C TRP A 139 -9.09 -21.32 5.70
N ARG A 140 -9.40 -20.08 6.12
CA ARG A 140 -8.91 -18.87 5.46
C ARG A 140 -7.38 -18.81 5.44
N TYR A 141 -6.74 -19.21 6.53
CA TYR A 141 -5.29 -19.28 6.62
C TYR A 141 -4.71 -20.35 5.68
N ALA A 142 -5.22 -21.57 5.71
CA ALA A 142 -4.80 -22.67 4.84
C ALA A 142 -5.03 -22.34 3.36
N ARG A 143 -6.18 -21.75 3.00
CA ARG A 143 -6.50 -21.25 1.65
C ARG A 143 -5.51 -20.19 1.21
N ARG A 144 -5.19 -19.21 2.07
CA ARG A 144 -4.18 -18.18 1.75
C ARG A 144 -2.80 -18.80 1.53
N ALA A 145 -2.40 -19.76 2.37
CA ALA A 145 -1.15 -20.48 2.21
C ALA A 145 -1.09 -21.26 0.89
N ALA A 146 -2.18 -21.95 0.52
CA ALA A 146 -2.31 -22.63 -0.77
C ALA A 146 -2.23 -21.63 -1.93
N ARG A 147 -2.97 -20.52 -1.87
CA ARG A 147 -2.90 -19.45 -2.87
C ARG A 147 -1.49 -18.94 -3.07
N ASP A 148 -0.82 -18.54 -1.99
CA ASP A 148 0.52 -17.95 -2.04
C ASP A 148 1.57 -18.95 -2.54
N ALA A 149 1.44 -20.23 -2.17
CA ALA A 149 2.32 -21.30 -2.65
C ALA A 149 2.11 -21.60 -4.14
N HIS A 150 0.86 -21.70 -4.60
CA HIS A 150 0.54 -21.89 -6.02
C HIS A 150 0.95 -20.68 -6.86
N ALA A 151 0.73 -19.47 -6.38
CA ALA A 151 1.17 -18.25 -7.05
C ALA A 151 2.71 -18.19 -7.19
N ALA A 152 3.45 -18.67 -6.19
CA ALA A 152 4.91 -18.78 -6.25
C ALA A 152 5.37 -19.79 -7.31
N VAL A 153 4.75 -20.98 -7.38
CA VAL A 153 5.10 -22.00 -8.39
C VAL A 153 4.68 -21.56 -9.80
N ALA A 154 3.54 -20.90 -9.94
CA ALA A 154 3.09 -20.34 -11.20
C ALA A 154 4.05 -19.23 -11.70
N ALA A 155 4.60 -18.42 -10.79
CA ALA A 155 5.63 -17.43 -11.10
C ALA A 155 6.98 -18.07 -11.46
N TYR A 156 7.33 -19.20 -10.84
CA TYR A 156 8.62 -19.87 -10.99
C TYR A 156 8.44 -21.37 -11.31
N PRO A 157 8.09 -21.73 -12.57
CA PRO A 157 7.64 -23.08 -12.91
C PRO A 157 8.64 -24.22 -12.65
N TRP A 158 9.94 -23.93 -12.60
CA TRP A 158 10.97 -24.93 -12.27
C TRP A 158 10.91 -25.39 -10.81
N LEU A 159 10.16 -24.71 -9.93
CA LEU A 159 9.86 -25.17 -8.59
C LEU A 159 8.87 -26.36 -8.60
N GLY A 160 8.17 -26.62 -9.71
CA GLY A 160 6.99 -27.50 -9.76
C GLY A 160 7.20 -28.88 -9.13
N SER A 161 8.25 -29.63 -9.54
CA SER A 161 8.49 -30.97 -9.01
C SER A 161 8.87 -30.98 -7.52
N TRP A 162 9.59 -29.97 -7.07
CA TRP A 162 9.99 -29.80 -5.67
C TRP A 162 8.82 -29.35 -4.79
N ALA A 163 7.96 -28.48 -5.30
CA ALA A 163 6.81 -27.93 -4.57
C ALA A 163 5.61 -28.88 -4.58
N ALA A 164 5.46 -29.76 -5.57
CA ALA A 164 4.31 -30.66 -5.74
C ALA A 164 3.82 -31.34 -4.43
N PRO A 165 4.64 -32.07 -3.66
CA PRO A 165 4.16 -32.70 -2.43
C PRO A 165 3.65 -31.70 -1.37
N ARG A 166 4.19 -30.48 -1.37
CA ARG A 166 3.81 -29.41 -0.43
C ARG A 166 2.52 -28.73 -0.85
N LEU A 167 2.37 -28.49 -2.15
CA LEU A 167 1.12 -28.01 -2.73
C LEU A 167 -0.01 -28.99 -2.40
N SER A 168 0.17 -30.29 -2.67
CA SER A 168 -0.84 -31.29 -2.34
C SER A 168 -1.16 -31.35 -0.84
N ALA A 169 -0.19 -31.13 0.05
CA ALA A 169 -0.43 -31.10 1.49
C ALA A 169 -1.30 -29.91 1.92
N VAL A 170 -1.00 -28.69 1.44
CA VAL A 170 -1.81 -27.50 1.79
C VAL A 170 -3.18 -27.50 1.14
N GLU A 171 -3.29 -28.03 -0.08
CA GLU A 171 -4.57 -28.24 -0.76
C GLU A 171 -5.44 -29.21 0.05
N ALA A 172 -4.87 -30.33 0.49
CA ALA A 172 -5.57 -31.33 1.29
C ALA A 172 -6.00 -30.79 2.67
N GLU A 173 -5.16 -29.97 3.32
CA GLU A 173 -5.49 -29.31 4.59
C GLU A 173 -6.65 -28.31 4.41
N ALA A 174 -6.56 -27.43 3.41
CA ALA A 174 -7.62 -26.47 3.09
C ALA A 174 -8.93 -27.18 2.72
N GLU A 175 -8.86 -28.26 1.95
CA GLU A 175 -10.03 -29.06 1.57
C GLU A 175 -10.64 -29.82 2.76
N SER A 176 -9.82 -30.34 3.66
CA SER A 176 -10.30 -31.02 4.88
C SER A 176 -11.04 -30.05 5.79
N LEU A 177 -10.47 -28.85 6.03
CA LEU A 177 -11.12 -27.80 6.80
C LEU A 177 -12.42 -27.33 6.13
N ARG A 178 -12.42 -27.17 4.79
CA ARG A 178 -13.63 -26.84 4.02
C ARG A 178 -14.73 -27.88 4.24
N ALA A 179 -14.38 -29.16 4.15
CA ALA A 179 -15.32 -30.27 4.31
C ALA A 179 -15.89 -30.36 5.73
N LEU A 180 -15.10 -30.04 6.76
CA LEU A 180 -15.58 -29.95 8.14
C LEU A 180 -16.58 -28.80 8.31
N ILE A 181 -16.25 -27.61 7.81
CA ILE A 181 -17.15 -26.45 7.85
C ILE A 181 -18.46 -26.76 7.10
N ALA A 182 -18.37 -27.36 5.91
CA ALA A 182 -19.52 -27.69 5.08
C ALA A 182 -20.53 -28.61 5.79
N GLN A 183 -20.08 -29.44 6.74
CA GLN A 183 -20.98 -30.30 7.55
C GLN A 183 -21.80 -29.51 8.57
N THR A 184 -21.32 -28.34 9.00
CA THR A 184 -22.03 -27.45 9.94
C THR A 184 -23.09 -26.58 9.26
N ILE A 185 -23.20 -26.65 7.94
CA ILE A 185 -24.07 -25.80 7.13
C ILE A 185 -25.17 -26.64 6.49
N GLY A 186 -26.43 -26.30 6.81
CA GLY A 186 -27.61 -26.87 6.13
C GLY A 186 -27.75 -26.27 4.72
N PRO A 187 -27.64 -27.06 3.63
CA PRO A 187 -27.77 -26.55 2.26
C PRO A 187 -29.13 -25.89 2.00
N GLU A 188 -30.21 -26.43 2.57
CA GLU A 188 -31.55 -25.87 2.49
C GLU A 188 -31.62 -24.45 3.06
N ARG A 189 -30.85 -24.16 4.11
CA ARG A 189 -30.81 -22.83 4.73
C ARG A 189 -30.14 -21.80 3.85
N LEU A 190 -29.16 -22.20 3.04
CA LEU A 190 -28.53 -21.30 2.06
C LEU A 190 -29.50 -20.91 0.94
N VAL A 191 -30.37 -21.84 0.52
CA VAL A 191 -31.44 -21.57 -0.45
C VAL A 191 -32.51 -20.68 0.15
N ILE A 192 -32.94 -20.95 1.38
CA ILE A 192 -33.90 -20.11 2.11
C ILE A 192 -33.35 -18.68 2.30
N ALA A 193 -32.06 -18.55 2.65
CA ALA A 193 -31.38 -17.27 2.74
C ALA A 193 -31.36 -16.53 1.39
N ALA A 194 -31.05 -17.22 0.29
CA ALA A 194 -31.09 -16.64 -1.05
C ALA A 194 -32.51 -16.17 -1.42
N ALA A 195 -33.55 -16.94 -1.06
CA ALA A 195 -34.95 -16.56 -1.23
C ALA A 195 -35.28 -15.28 -0.45
N ALA A 196 -34.94 -15.24 0.84
CA ALA A 196 -35.19 -14.10 1.71
C ALA A 196 -34.50 -12.83 1.23
N MET A 197 -33.25 -12.93 0.75
CA MET A 197 -32.51 -11.80 0.19
C MET A 197 -33.04 -11.33 -1.18
N SER A 198 -33.80 -12.18 -1.88
CA SER A 198 -34.42 -11.85 -3.16
C SER A 198 -35.84 -11.28 -3.01
N LEU A 199 -36.41 -11.28 -1.80
CA LEU A 199 -37.73 -10.72 -1.57
C LEU A 199 -37.72 -9.19 -1.64
N VAL A 200 -38.69 -8.64 -2.35
CA VAL A 200 -38.98 -7.21 -2.36
C VAL A 200 -39.52 -6.81 -0.98
N GLU A 201 -39.14 -5.63 -0.50
CA GLU A 201 -39.67 -5.08 0.76
C GLU A 201 -41.21 -5.03 0.69
N PRO A 202 -41.92 -5.72 1.60
CA PRO A 202 -43.37 -5.83 1.54
C PRO A 202 -44.06 -4.52 1.93
N GLU A 203 -45.28 -4.31 1.44
CA GLU A 203 -46.12 -3.22 1.93
C GLU A 203 -46.48 -3.46 3.41
N LEU A 204 -45.96 -2.62 4.30
CA LEU A 204 -46.14 -2.77 5.74
C LEU A 204 -47.48 -2.16 6.19
N PRO A 205 -48.35 -2.91 6.89
CA PRO A 205 -49.69 -2.46 7.26
C PRO A 205 -49.69 -1.51 8.47
N ALA A 206 -49.14 -0.31 8.29
CA ALA A 206 -48.97 0.67 9.36
C ALA A 206 -50.29 1.20 9.95
N ASP A 207 -51.39 1.07 9.21
CA ASP A 207 -52.71 1.58 9.59
C ASP A 207 -53.62 0.53 10.26
N ARG A 208 -53.13 -0.71 10.44
CA ARG A 208 -53.86 -1.78 11.16
C ARG A 208 -54.06 -1.38 12.63
N LEU A 209 -55.29 -1.52 13.13
CA LEU A 209 -55.68 -1.14 14.49
C LEU A 209 -54.88 -1.92 15.55
N GLU A 210 -54.50 -3.15 15.24
CA GLU A 210 -53.72 -4.04 16.09
C GLU A 210 -52.35 -3.46 16.44
N PHE A 211 -51.78 -2.61 15.57
CA PHE A 211 -50.48 -1.98 15.77
C PHE A 211 -50.56 -0.57 16.38
N SER A 212 -51.76 -0.02 16.61
CA SER A 212 -51.92 1.35 17.12
C SER A 212 -51.25 1.57 18.50
N VAL A 213 -51.05 0.50 19.26
CA VAL A 213 -50.31 0.51 20.54
C VAL A 213 -48.84 0.91 20.38
N LEU A 214 -48.24 0.72 19.20
CA LEU A 214 -46.84 1.05 18.91
C LEU A 214 -46.63 2.57 18.73
N GLY A 215 -47.65 3.30 18.28
CA GLY A 215 -47.58 4.76 18.11
C GLY A 215 -48.42 5.25 16.95
N ASN A 216 -48.00 6.35 16.33
CA ASN A 216 -48.57 6.83 15.07
C ASN A 216 -48.12 5.95 13.88
N SER A 217 -48.74 6.13 12.71
CA SER A 217 -48.45 5.32 11.50
C SER A 217 -46.95 5.32 11.13
N HIS A 218 -46.23 6.43 11.33
CA HIS A 218 -44.78 6.48 11.10
C HIS A 218 -43.98 5.61 12.08
N ASP A 219 -44.33 5.63 13.37
CA ASP A 219 -43.69 4.77 14.38
C ASP A 219 -43.96 3.28 14.11
N VAL A 220 -45.20 2.94 13.72
CA VAL A 220 -45.57 1.56 13.33
C VAL A 220 -44.72 1.12 12.13
N HIS A 221 -44.70 1.92 11.06
CA HIS A 221 -43.93 1.60 9.85
C HIS A 221 -42.45 1.39 10.17
N ARG A 222 -41.83 2.27 10.97
CA ARG A 222 -40.44 2.13 11.39
C ARG A 222 -40.19 0.82 12.16
N VAL A 223 -41.07 0.45 13.09
CA VAL A 223 -40.93 -0.78 13.88
C VAL A 223 -41.10 -2.01 13.00
N LEU A 224 -42.12 -2.03 12.13
CA LEU A 224 -42.37 -3.14 11.21
C LEU A 224 -41.26 -3.29 10.16
N ASN A 225 -40.68 -2.19 9.67
CA ASN A 225 -39.53 -2.26 8.76
C ASN A 225 -38.30 -2.84 9.48
N LYS A 226 -38.04 -2.40 10.71
CA LYS A 226 -36.97 -3.00 11.53
C LYS A 226 -37.21 -4.50 11.80
N CYS A 227 -38.47 -4.88 12.03
CA CYS A 227 -38.89 -6.28 12.20
C CYS A 227 -38.59 -7.09 10.93
N TRP A 228 -39.03 -6.60 9.77
CA TRP A 228 -38.76 -7.19 8.45
C TRP A 228 -37.26 -7.36 8.19
N ARG A 229 -36.47 -6.29 8.35
CA ARG A 229 -35.00 -6.34 8.15
C ARG A 229 -34.34 -7.34 9.09
N ARG A 230 -34.73 -7.36 10.36
CA ARG A 230 -34.17 -8.29 11.34
C ARG A 230 -34.51 -9.74 11.00
N TRP A 231 -35.71 -9.99 10.47
CA TRP A 231 -36.12 -11.29 9.95
C TRP A 231 -35.28 -11.71 8.73
N CYS A 232 -35.10 -10.82 7.74
CA CYS A 232 -34.24 -11.06 6.58
C CYS A 232 -32.78 -11.32 6.98
N ASP A 233 -32.23 -10.53 7.90
CA ASP A 233 -30.86 -10.69 8.42
C ASP A 233 -30.70 -12.04 9.13
N ALA A 234 -31.70 -12.48 9.89
CA ALA A 234 -31.70 -13.80 10.53
C ALA A 234 -31.74 -14.94 9.49
N ALA A 235 -32.56 -14.80 8.45
CA ALA A 235 -32.59 -15.74 7.32
C ALA A 235 -31.22 -15.83 6.64
N ALA A 236 -30.62 -14.68 6.31
CA ALA A 236 -29.28 -14.59 5.73
C ALA A 236 -28.19 -15.17 6.64
N GLY A 237 -28.39 -15.11 7.96
CA GLY A 237 -27.55 -15.74 8.97
C GLY A 237 -27.70 -17.26 9.10
N GLY A 238 -28.60 -17.89 8.34
CA GLY A 238 -28.84 -19.34 8.38
C GLY A 238 -29.76 -19.79 9.53
N CYS A 239 -30.58 -18.89 10.08
CA CYS A 239 -31.56 -19.24 11.11
C CYS A 239 -32.74 -20.04 10.54
N THR A 240 -33.31 -20.91 11.37
CA THR A 240 -34.56 -21.65 11.13
C THR A 240 -35.78 -20.72 11.18
N ALA A 241 -36.93 -21.18 10.70
CA ALA A 241 -38.19 -20.44 10.74
C ALA A 241 -38.56 -19.95 12.16
N ALA A 242 -38.34 -20.79 13.17
CA ALA A 242 -38.62 -20.43 14.56
C ALA A 242 -37.68 -19.32 15.07
N GLU A 243 -36.39 -19.41 14.76
CA GLU A 243 -35.38 -18.42 15.16
C GLU A 243 -35.56 -17.08 14.44
N MET A 244 -35.84 -17.12 13.13
CA MET A 244 -36.20 -15.93 12.34
C MET A 244 -37.40 -15.22 12.97
N ALA A 245 -38.43 -15.98 13.35
CA ALA A 245 -39.60 -15.44 14.01
C ALA A 245 -39.28 -14.85 15.40
N SER A 246 -38.49 -15.54 16.23
CA SER A 246 -38.10 -15.05 17.55
C SER A 246 -37.32 -13.72 17.45
N GLN A 247 -36.31 -13.65 16.58
CA GLN A 247 -35.51 -12.43 16.36
C GLN A 247 -36.35 -11.24 15.88
N ALA A 248 -37.30 -11.49 14.99
CA ALA A 248 -38.20 -10.46 14.48
C ALA A 248 -39.23 -10.01 15.53
N MET A 249 -39.83 -10.96 16.25
CA MET A 249 -40.78 -10.70 17.33
C MET A 249 -40.16 -9.88 18.47
N TYR A 250 -38.89 -10.11 18.80
CA TYR A 250 -38.17 -9.33 19.81
C TYR A 250 -38.15 -7.82 19.50
N VAL A 251 -38.13 -7.42 18.22
CA VAL A 251 -38.16 -6.00 17.81
C VAL A 251 -39.48 -5.35 18.23
N VAL A 252 -40.60 -6.04 18.00
CA VAL A 252 -41.93 -5.55 18.35
C VAL A 252 -42.14 -5.60 19.86
N ASP A 253 -41.73 -6.69 20.52
CA ASP A 253 -41.80 -6.84 21.97
C ASP A 253 -41.06 -5.70 22.70
N SER A 254 -39.83 -5.41 22.25
CA SER A 254 -39.00 -4.31 22.75
C SER A 254 -39.64 -2.94 22.53
N ALA A 255 -40.29 -2.72 21.39
CA ALA A 255 -41.00 -1.47 21.08
C ALA A 255 -42.27 -1.28 21.93
N LEU A 256 -42.94 -2.38 22.30
CA LEU A 256 -44.09 -2.38 23.20
C LEU A 256 -43.68 -2.08 24.65
N GLY A 257 -42.50 -2.55 25.08
CA GLY A 257 -41.97 -2.33 26.42
C GLY A 257 -42.97 -2.76 27.50
N ARG A 258 -43.35 -1.84 28.40
CA ARG A 258 -44.30 -2.11 29.51
C ARG A 258 -45.79 -1.93 29.12
N LYS A 259 -46.12 -1.63 27.87
CA LYS A 259 -47.52 -1.46 27.43
C LYS A 259 -48.25 -2.81 27.51
N ARG A 260 -49.35 -2.86 28.27
CA ARG A 260 -50.15 -4.09 28.49
C ARG A 260 -51.41 -4.14 27.60
N ASN A 261 -52.07 -3.01 27.39
CA ASN A 261 -53.30 -2.96 26.59
C ASN A 261 -52.98 -3.01 25.10
N GLY A 262 -53.51 -4.01 24.38
CA GLY A 262 -53.26 -4.22 22.95
C GLY A 262 -51.96 -4.95 22.62
N ARG A 263 -51.17 -5.37 23.63
CA ARG A 263 -49.93 -6.12 23.44
C ARG A 263 -50.18 -7.44 22.71
N ASP A 264 -51.12 -8.24 23.20
CA ASP A 264 -51.41 -9.56 22.64
C ASP A 264 -51.92 -9.46 21.19
N ALA A 265 -52.73 -8.44 20.89
CA ALA A 265 -53.21 -8.17 19.54
C ALA A 265 -52.06 -7.79 18.59
N ALA A 266 -51.16 -6.88 19.01
CA ALA A 266 -49.99 -6.51 18.22
C ALA A 266 -49.04 -7.70 17.99
N MET A 267 -48.80 -8.53 19.03
CA MET A 267 -47.94 -9.70 18.94
C MET A 267 -48.55 -10.79 18.04
N ALA A 268 -49.87 -11.02 18.12
CA ALA A 268 -50.57 -11.95 17.23
C ALA A 268 -50.53 -11.49 15.78
N ALA A 269 -50.77 -10.20 15.51
CA ALA A 269 -50.69 -9.63 14.16
C ALA A 269 -49.26 -9.66 13.60
N THR A 270 -48.25 -9.44 14.45
CA THR A 270 -46.83 -9.58 14.03
C THR A 270 -46.50 -11.03 13.66
N LYS A 271 -46.99 -11.99 14.46
CA LYS A 271 -46.79 -13.42 14.18
C LYS A 271 -47.44 -13.85 12.86
N GLU A 272 -48.63 -13.31 12.54
CA GLU A 272 -49.28 -13.51 11.24
C GLU A 272 -48.40 -13.00 10.10
N LEU A 273 -47.91 -11.75 10.19
CA LEU A 273 -47.02 -11.18 9.16
C LEU A 273 -45.74 -12.00 8.95
N ILE A 274 -45.06 -12.38 10.03
CA ILE A 274 -43.85 -13.21 9.95
C ILE A 274 -44.18 -14.58 9.34
N GLY A 275 -45.34 -15.16 9.67
CA GLY A 275 -45.83 -16.39 9.08
C GLY A 275 -46.00 -16.27 7.57
N ASP A 276 -46.62 -15.19 7.10
CA ASP A 276 -46.80 -14.91 5.67
C ASP A 276 -45.46 -14.76 4.94
N TRP A 277 -44.52 -13.99 5.52
CA TRP A 277 -43.17 -13.83 5.00
C TRP A 277 -42.42 -15.16 4.90
N THR A 278 -42.54 -15.98 5.94
CA THR A 278 -41.94 -17.31 5.99
C THR A 278 -42.55 -18.19 4.90
N ASN A 279 -43.87 -18.24 4.78
CA ASN A 279 -44.53 -19.03 3.73
C ASN A 279 -44.11 -18.57 2.32
N GLN A 280 -43.92 -17.26 2.10
CA GLN A 280 -43.43 -16.74 0.83
C GLN A 280 -42.01 -17.24 0.50
N ILE A 281 -41.05 -17.19 1.43
CA ILE A 281 -39.69 -17.68 1.13
C ILE A 281 -39.65 -19.19 0.90
N TYR A 282 -40.43 -19.98 1.65
CA TYR A 282 -40.47 -21.42 1.43
C TYR A 282 -41.12 -21.76 0.07
N SER A 283 -42.12 -20.99 -0.36
CA SER A 283 -42.69 -21.12 -1.70
C SER A 283 -41.71 -20.71 -2.81
N VAL A 284 -40.83 -19.72 -2.57
CA VAL A 284 -39.81 -19.29 -3.54
C VAL A 284 -38.61 -20.24 -3.57
N ALA A 285 -38.23 -20.78 -2.40
CA ALA A 285 -37.15 -21.75 -2.28
C ALA A 285 -37.51 -23.11 -2.89
N ASP A 286 -38.82 -23.42 -2.94
CA ASP A 286 -39.43 -24.62 -3.55
C ASP A 286 -38.62 -25.90 -3.28
N LEU A 287 -38.45 -26.20 -1.99
CA LEU A 287 -37.56 -27.27 -1.52
C LEU A 287 -38.07 -28.68 -1.86
N ASP A 288 -39.30 -28.80 -2.38
CA ASP A 288 -39.95 -30.07 -2.74
C ASP A 288 -39.73 -30.46 -4.22
N GLU A 289 -39.29 -29.52 -5.07
CA GLU A 289 -38.98 -29.79 -6.49
C GLU A 289 -37.53 -30.25 -6.72
N PRO A 290 -37.23 -30.97 -7.83
CA PRO A 290 -35.87 -31.34 -8.17
C PRO A 290 -34.98 -30.10 -8.35
N VAL A 291 -33.96 -29.97 -7.50
CA VAL A 291 -33.05 -28.82 -7.51
C VAL A 291 -32.21 -28.80 -8.79
N VAL A 292 -32.49 -27.84 -9.67
CA VAL A 292 -31.63 -27.51 -10.81
C VAL A 292 -30.36 -26.84 -10.27
N HIS A 293 -29.21 -27.42 -10.61
CA HIS A 293 -27.92 -26.86 -10.25
C HIS A 293 -27.34 -26.08 -11.43
N ARG A 294 -26.58 -25.03 -11.13
CA ARG A 294 -25.82 -24.23 -12.07
C ARG A 294 -24.37 -24.16 -11.65
N ASP A 295 -23.48 -24.09 -12.64
CA ASP A 295 -22.06 -23.93 -12.42
C ASP A 295 -21.68 -22.46 -12.52
N VAL A 296 -21.13 -21.94 -11.43
CA VAL A 296 -20.77 -20.53 -11.28
C VAL A 296 -19.32 -20.43 -10.82
N VAL A 297 -18.54 -19.60 -11.52
CA VAL A 297 -17.21 -19.22 -11.06
C VAL A 297 -17.33 -17.99 -10.19
N VAL A 298 -16.71 -18.03 -9.02
CA VAL A 298 -16.65 -16.88 -8.12
C VAL A 298 -15.20 -16.50 -7.79
N GLN A 299 -14.98 -15.21 -7.59
CA GLN A 299 -13.73 -14.65 -7.10
C GLN A 299 -14.04 -13.52 -6.12
N ALA A 300 -13.32 -13.47 -5.00
CA ALA A 300 -13.46 -12.35 -4.06
C ALA A 300 -13.01 -11.04 -4.72
N HIS A 301 -13.82 -9.98 -4.56
CA HIS A 301 -13.50 -8.67 -5.11
C HIS A 301 -12.37 -8.03 -4.31
N ASP A 302 -11.23 -7.75 -4.95
CA ASP A 302 -10.15 -6.96 -4.34
C ASP A 302 -10.52 -5.46 -4.35
N PRO A 303 -10.76 -4.83 -3.19
CA PRO A 303 -11.08 -3.40 -3.10
C PRO A 303 -9.85 -2.49 -3.28
N GLY A 304 -8.66 -3.04 -3.55
CA GLY A 304 -7.43 -2.27 -3.77
C GLY A 304 -6.84 -1.67 -2.49
N ARG A 305 -7.19 -2.21 -1.31
CA ARG A 305 -6.57 -1.84 -0.03
C ARG A 305 -5.59 -2.94 0.38
N GLU A 306 -4.30 -2.61 0.42
CA GLU A 306 -3.18 -3.58 0.48
C GLU A 306 -3.11 -4.52 1.71
N ASP A 307 -3.94 -4.33 2.74
CA ASP A 307 -3.77 -5.07 4.02
C ASP A 307 -4.88 -6.07 4.40
N ASN A 308 -6.04 -6.09 3.72
CA ASN A 308 -7.13 -7.00 4.09
C ASN A 308 -7.29 -8.13 3.07
N ASP A 309 -7.49 -9.36 3.54
CA ASP A 309 -7.96 -10.44 2.66
C ASP A 309 -9.31 -10.04 2.06
N PRO A 310 -9.50 -10.07 0.72
CA PRO A 310 -10.83 -9.92 0.14
C PRO A 310 -11.85 -10.90 0.75
N TRP A 311 -11.38 -12.08 1.16
CA TRP A 311 -12.18 -13.13 1.79
C TRP A 311 -12.62 -12.85 3.23
N GLU A 312 -11.96 -11.92 3.91
CA GLU A 312 -12.39 -11.45 5.24
C GLU A 312 -13.57 -10.50 5.14
N MET A 313 -13.77 -9.87 3.98
CA MET A 313 -14.86 -8.94 3.73
C MET A 313 -16.15 -9.63 3.28
N LEU A 314 -16.09 -10.94 2.95
CA LEU A 314 -17.27 -11.71 2.58
C LEU A 314 -18.25 -11.82 3.76
N THR A 315 -19.54 -11.75 3.43
CA THR A 315 -20.62 -12.07 4.38
C THR A 315 -20.53 -13.53 4.81
N ARG A 316 -21.12 -13.85 5.96
CA ARG A 316 -21.23 -15.24 6.44
C ARG A 316 -21.92 -16.15 5.42
N TRP A 317 -22.94 -15.63 4.72
CA TRP A 317 -23.66 -16.38 3.69
C TRP A 317 -22.78 -16.67 2.46
N GLU A 318 -22.09 -15.68 1.90
CA GLU A 318 -21.20 -15.87 0.74
C GLU A 318 -20.10 -16.89 1.05
N LEU A 319 -19.50 -16.78 2.24
CA LEU A 319 -18.48 -17.71 2.70
C LEU A 319 -19.05 -19.13 2.87
N ALA A 320 -20.24 -19.27 3.46
CA ALA A 320 -20.94 -20.53 3.63
C ALA A 320 -21.29 -21.20 2.29
N VAL A 321 -21.71 -20.41 1.30
CA VAL A 321 -21.97 -20.88 -0.08
C VAL A 321 -20.69 -21.42 -0.70
N VAL A 322 -19.58 -20.69 -0.61
CA VAL A 322 -18.29 -21.14 -1.18
C VAL A 322 -17.84 -22.44 -0.51
N VAL A 323 -17.77 -22.49 0.81
CA VAL A 323 -17.28 -23.70 1.49
C VAL A 323 -18.21 -24.90 1.28
N ARG A 324 -19.53 -24.68 1.13
CA ARG A 324 -20.50 -25.76 0.94
C ARG A 324 -20.52 -26.30 -0.50
N TYR A 325 -20.49 -25.42 -1.49
CA TYR A 325 -20.76 -25.77 -2.89
C TYR A 325 -19.53 -25.74 -3.80
N ALA A 326 -18.34 -25.42 -3.28
CA ALA A 326 -17.10 -25.52 -4.06
C ALA A 326 -16.86 -26.94 -4.57
N THR A 327 -16.62 -27.05 -5.88
CA THR A 327 -16.29 -28.29 -6.57
C THR A 327 -14.87 -28.28 -7.13
N ALA A 328 -14.30 -27.10 -7.40
CA ALA A 328 -12.89 -26.95 -7.76
C ALA A 328 -12.34 -25.58 -7.34
N PHE A 329 -11.01 -25.52 -7.13
CA PHE A 329 -10.29 -24.30 -6.78
C PHE A 329 -9.18 -24.04 -7.79
N SER A 330 -9.01 -22.79 -8.19
CA SER A 330 -7.79 -22.27 -8.79
C SER A 330 -7.02 -21.51 -7.72
N TRP A 331 -6.20 -22.22 -6.94
CA TRP A 331 -5.48 -21.62 -5.82
C TRP A 331 -4.60 -20.43 -6.23
N ALA A 332 -3.88 -20.52 -7.35
CA ALA A 332 -3.00 -19.44 -7.82
C ALA A 332 -3.73 -18.10 -8.07
N HIS A 333 -5.02 -18.15 -8.41
CA HIS A 333 -5.82 -16.98 -8.79
C HIS A 333 -6.98 -16.70 -7.83
N ASP A 334 -7.11 -17.51 -6.80
CA ASP A 334 -8.14 -17.38 -5.77
C ASP A 334 -9.57 -17.41 -6.34
N ALA A 335 -9.76 -18.21 -7.39
CA ALA A 335 -11.04 -18.42 -8.05
C ALA A 335 -11.60 -19.80 -7.69
N VAL A 336 -12.93 -19.89 -7.58
CA VAL A 336 -13.61 -21.12 -7.14
C VAL A 336 -14.73 -21.45 -8.11
N LEU A 337 -14.79 -22.71 -8.54
CA LEU A 337 -15.94 -23.26 -9.23
C LEU A 337 -16.96 -23.75 -8.19
N LEU A 338 -18.18 -23.27 -8.29
CA LEU A 338 -19.30 -23.68 -7.45
C LEU A 338 -20.34 -24.40 -8.30
N THR A 339 -20.90 -25.49 -7.77
CA THR A 339 -22.11 -26.11 -8.33
C THR A 339 -23.24 -25.90 -7.33
N VAL A 340 -24.08 -24.89 -7.61
CA VAL A 340 -25.06 -24.34 -6.65
C VAL A 340 -26.49 -24.48 -7.15
N PRO A 341 -27.51 -24.51 -6.26
CA PRO A 341 -28.90 -24.39 -6.64
C PRO A 341 -29.19 -23.11 -7.45
N ASP A 342 -30.13 -23.18 -8.39
CA ASP A 342 -30.52 -22.08 -9.28
C ASP A 342 -30.75 -20.74 -8.56
N LEU A 343 -31.43 -20.76 -7.41
CA LEU A 343 -31.72 -19.55 -6.65
C LEU A 343 -30.46 -18.91 -6.03
N VAL A 344 -29.52 -19.75 -5.57
CA VAL A 344 -28.21 -19.30 -5.06
C VAL A 344 -27.39 -18.71 -6.21
N ALA A 345 -27.37 -19.38 -7.38
CA ALA A 345 -26.69 -18.89 -8.57
C ALA A 345 -27.21 -17.51 -9.01
N ARG A 346 -28.53 -17.35 -9.13
CA ARG A 346 -29.15 -16.06 -9.48
C ARG A 346 -28.75 -14.96 -8.50
N HIS A 347 -28.80 -15.24 -7.20
CA HIS A 347 -28.39 -14.25 -6.20
C HIS A 347 -26.92 -13.82 -6.36
N LEU A 348 -26.01 -14.78 -6.55
CA LEU A 348 -24.58 -14.49 -6.77
C LEU A 348 -24.33 -13.67 -8.04
N LEU A 349 -25.06 -13.94 -9.12
CA LEU A 349 -24.91 -13.27 -10.41
C LEU A 349 -25.51 -11.85 -10.41
N ASP A 350 -26.67 -11.67 -9.76
CA ASP A 350 -27.41 -10.40 -9.76
C ASP A 350 -26.87 -9.40 -8.73
N ASN A 351 -26.21 -9.87 -7.66
CA ASN A 351 -25.75 -9.04 -6.54
C ASN A 351 -24.24 -9.21 -6.28
N PRO A 352 -23.37 -8.59 -7.10
CA PRO A 352 -21.93 -8.63 -6.91
C PRO A 352 -21.52 -7.74 -5.72
N ASN A 353 -21.72 -8.25 -4.50
CA ASN A 353 -21.27 -7.62 -3.27
C ASN A 353 -19.78 -7.93 -3.04
N GLY A 354 -19.50 -8.99 -2.26
CA GLY A 354 -18.13 -9.41 -1.96
C GLY A 354 -17.52 -10.32 -3.03
N LEU A 355 -18.37 -11.03 -3.79
CA LEU A 355 -17.96 -11.95 -4.84
C LEU A 355 -18.30 -11.40 -6.24
N ARG A 356 -17.35 -11.52 -7.16
CA ARG A 356 -17.60 -11.45 -8.60
C ARG A 356 -17.97 -12.84 -9.08
N ALA A 357 -19.12 -12.97 -9.74
CA ALA A 357 -19.63 -14.24 -10.23
C ALA A 357 -19.78 -14.23 -11.76
N ALA A 358 -19.56 -15.38 -12.39
CA ALA A 358 -19.83 -15.62 -13.81
C ALA A 358 -20.37 -17.04 -13.99
N GLU A 359 -21.41 -17.19 -14.81
CA GLU A 359 -21.99 -18.49 -15.14
C GLU A 359 -21.12 -19.23 -16.17
N LEU A 360 -20.96 -20.54 -16.01
CA LEU A 360 -20.34 -21.43 -16.98
C LEU A 360 -21.41 -22.35 -17.59
N ASP A 361 -21.77 -22.09 -18.84
CA ASP A 361 -22.64 -22.98 -19.61
C ASP A 361 -21.78 -24.00 -20.38
N SER A 362 -21.49 -25.13 -19.74
CA SER A 362 -20.67 -26.22 -20.32
C SER A 362 -21.09 -27.58 -19.81
N SER A 363 -21.05 -28.58 -20.70
CA SER A 363 -21.18 -29.99 -20.31
C SER A 363 -19.95 -30.56 -19.58
N ASP A 364 -18.82 -29.84 -19.65
CA ASP A 364 -17.60 -30.09 -18.86
C ASP A 364 -17.25 -28.83 -18.05
N PRO A 365 -17.82 -28.67 -16.84
CA PRO A 365 -17.62 -27.49 -16.02
C PRO A 365 -16.16 -27.30 -15.58
N LEU A 366 -15.43 -28.38 -15.32
CA LEU A 366 -14.05 -28.32 -14.86
C LEU A 366 -13.10 -27.88 -15.98
N GLY A 367 -13.30 -28.42 -17.19
CA GLY A 367 -12.58 -27.98 -18.39
C GLY A 367 -12.86 -26.50 -18.70
N ALA A 368 -14.13 -26.10 -18.68
CA ALA A 368 -14.54 -24.71 -18.90
C ALA A 368 -13.98 -23.76 -17.82
N PHE A 369 -13.96 -24.17 -16.56
CA PHE A 369 -13.35 -23.40 -15.48
C PHE A 369 -11.84 -23.19 -15.70
N THR A 370 -11.13 -24.24 -16.11
CA THR A 370 -9.69 -24.17 -16.38
C THR A 370 -9.40 -23.19 -17.52
N GLU A 371 -10.20 -23.23 -18.60
CA GLU A 371 -10.09 -22.30 -19.72
C GLU A 371 -10.47 -20.86 -19.31
N TRP A 372 -11.52 -20.70 -18.51
CA TRP A 372 -11.96 -19.40 -18.00
C TRP A 372 -10.86 -18.74 -17.17
N VAL A 373 -10.23 -19.49 -16.26
CA VAL A 373 -9.09 -19.00 -15.46
C VAL A 373 -7.93 -18.59 -16.37
N ALA A 374 -7.54 -19.42 -17.33
CA ALA A 374 -6.43 -19.12 -18.22
C ALA A 374 -6.66 -17.87 -19.09
N THR A 375 -7.92 -17.59 -19.45
CA THR A 375 -8.32 -16.47 -20.31
C THR A 375 -8.53 -15.16 -19.54
N HIS A 376 -9.06 -15.24 -18.30
CA HIS A 376 -9.45 -14.06 -17.53
C HIS A 376 -8.46 -13.69 -16.42
N LEU A 377 -7.66 -14.66 -15.95
CA LEU A 377 -6.75 -14.50 -14.82
C LEU A 377 -5.34 -14.93 -15.25
N PRO A 378 -4.64 -14.12 -16.06
CA PRO A 378 -3.33 -14.48 -16.57
C PRO A 378 -2.30 -14.58 -15.44
N THR A 379 -1.54 -15.66 -15.45
CA THR A 379 -0.38 -15.83 -14.58
C THR A 379 0.72 -14.84 -14.96
N SER A 380 1.10 -13.95 -14.04
CA SER A 380 2.28 -13.12 -14.23
C SER A 380 3.55 -13.95 -13.96
N PRO A 381 4.49 -14.09 -14.92
CA PRO A 381 5.76 -14.75 -14.66
C PRO A 381 6.50 -14.05 -13.51
N GLY A 382 7.34 -14.82 -12.80
CA GLY A 382 8.21 -14.28 -11.77
C GLY A 382 9.32 -13.43 -12.38
N VAL A 383 9.81 -12.46 -11.60
CA VAL A 383 10.93 -11.61 -12.01
C VAL A 383 12.19 -12.48 -12.09
N LEU A 384 12.86 -12.47 -13.24
CA LEU A 384 14.03 -13.29 -13.54
C LEU A 384 15.33 -12.52 -13.33
N PRO A 385 16.48 -13.22 -13.20
CA PRO A 385 17.78 -12.57 -13.10
C PRO A 385 18.04 -11.55 -14.20
N GLY A 386 18.53 -10.39 -13.80
CA GLY A 386 18.86 -9.28 -14.67
C GLY A 386 17.68 -8.39 -15.07
N THR A 387 16.48 -8.64 -14.55
CA THR A 387 15.39 -7.65 -14.65
C THR A 387 15.67 -6.45 -13.74
N LEU A 388 16.35 -6.70 -12.62
CA LEU A 388 16.71 -5.72 -11.61
C LEU A 388 18.23 -5.65 -11.50
N ASP A 389 18.72 -5.14 -10.37
CA ASP A 389 20.13 -4.83 -10.21
C ASP A 389 21.02 -6.03 -9.82
N ASP A 390 20.44 -7.22 -9.83
CA ASP A 390 21.05 -8.51 -9.49
C ASP A 390 22.03 -9.04 -10.55
N THR A 391 22.19 -8.32 -11.66
CA THR A 391 23.25 -8.58 -12.66
C THR A 391 23.92 -7.28 -13.12
N SER A 392 25.10 -7.43 -13.72
CA SER A 392 25.81 -6.32 -14.36
C SER A 392 24.92 -5.61 -15.38
N ILE A 393 25.01 -4.28 -15.48
CA ILE A 393 24.10 -3.44 -16.30
C ILE A 393 24.01 -3.96 -17.75
N ASN A 394 25.12 -4.40 -18.34
CA ASN A 394 25.16 -4.93 -19.71
C ASN A 394 24.42 -6.27 -19.91
N LYS A 395 24.02 -6.95 -18.84
CA LYS A 395 23.23 -8.20 -18.86
C LYS A 395 21.77 -7.96 -18.48
N ARG A 396 21.38 -6.71 -18.22
CA ARG A 396 20.01 -6.40 -17.79
C ARG A 396 19.00 -6.54 -18.92
N ARG A 397 17.80 -6.94 -18.53
CA ARG A 397 16.65 -7.19 -19.40
C ARG A 397 15.76 -5.96 -19.45
N MET A 398 15.08 -5.78 -20.57
CA MET A 398 14.07 -4.74 -20.70
C MET A 398 12.90 -5.03 -19.76
N LEU A 399 12.41 -3.99 -19.11
CA LEU A 399 11.29 -4.10 -18.17
C LEU A 399 9.98 -4.30 -18.93
N THR A 400 9.18 -5.27 -18.51
CA THR A 400 7.82 -5.51 -19.03
C THR A 400 6.75 -5.01 -18.05
N SER A 401 5.51 -4.85 -18.50
CA SER A 401 4.39 -4.49 -17.60
C SER A 401 4.23 -5.48 -16.45
N SER A 402 4.43 -6.77 -16.72
CA SER A 402 4.40 -7.83 -15.70
C SER A 402 5.48 -7.63 -14.63
N ASP A 403 6.68 -7.18 -15.02
CA ASP A 403 7.76 -6.92 -14.07
C ASP A 403 7.43 -5.70 -13.18
N VAL A 404 6.81 -4.66 -13.76
CA VAL A 404 6.38 -3.47 -13.01
C VAL A 404 5.29 -3.82 -11.99
N ASP A 405 4.31 -4.64 -12.36
CA ASP A 405 3.25 -5.06 -11.43
C ASP A 405 3.82 -5.86 -10.25
N ARG A 406 4.89 -6.64 -10.47
CA ARG A 406 5.62 -7.33 -9.39
C ARG A 406 6.40 -6.35 -8.52
N LEU A 407 7.08 -5.38 -9.12
CA LEU A 407 7.80 -4.33 -8.40
C LEU A 407 6.88 -3.52 -7.50
N ARG A 408 5.64 -3.25 -7.94
CA ARG A 408 4.65 -2.47 -7.18
C ARG A 408 4.35 -3.13 -5.85
N ARG A 409 4.25 -4.47 -5.84
CA ARG A 409 4.04 -5.28 -4.63
C ARG A 409 5.28 -5.41 -3.73
N SER A 410 6.47 -5.03 -4.21
CA SER A 410 7.72 -5.11 -3.43
C SER A 410 7.93 -3.91 -2.49
N GLY A 411 7.15 -2.85 -2.67
CA GLY A 411 7.09 -1.70 -1.77
C GLY A 411 7.99 -0.52 -2.12
N ALA A 412 8.81 -0.57 -3.18
CA ALA A 412 9.50 0.64 -3.66
C ALA A 412 8.64 1.36 -4.72
N SER A 413 8.55 2.69 -4.60
CA SER A 413 7.70 3.52 -5.46
C SER A 413 8.47 4.27 -6.55
N VAL A 414 9.80 4.39 -6.44
CA VAL A 414 10.64 5.17 -7.36
C VAL A 414 11.89 4.38 -7.73
N TYR A 415 12.28 4.46 -9.00
CA TYR A 415 13.45 3.78 -9.54
C TYR A 415 14.25 4.72 -10.43
N GLN A 416 15.58 4.66 -10.32
CA GLN A 416 16.47 5.15 -11.35
C GLN A 416 16.49 4.15 -12.50
N VAL A 417 16.32 4.65 -13.72
CA VAL A 417 16.23 3.84 -14.94
C VAL A 417 17.09 4.41 -16.05
N TYR A 418 17.35 3.59 -17.06
CA TYR A 418 17.89 4.04 -18.34
C TYR A 418 16.86 3.74 -19.43
N SER A 419 16.37 4.78 -20.11
CA SER A 419 15.50 4.67 -21.27
C SER A 419 16.27 4.91 -22.56
N ALA A 420 15.85 4.24 -23.64
CA ALA A 420 16.45 4.46 -24.96
C ALA A 420 16.16 5.87 -25.52
N SER A 421 15.07 6.51 -25.09
CA SER A 421 14.62 7.82 -25.55
C SER A 421 15.28 8.97 -24.79
N ASP A 422 15.35 8.87 -23.47
CA ASP A 422 15.63 10.01 -22.59
C ASP A 422 16.91 9.82 -21.75
N GLY A 423 17.55 8.65 -21.85
CA GLY A 423 18.76 8.32 -21.12
C GLY A 423 18.48 7.98 -19.65
N THR A 424 19.29 8.51 -18.74
CA THR A 424 19.14 8.24 -17.31
C THR A 424 18.05 9.12 -16.69
N GLU A 425 17.04 8.48 -16.10
CA GLU A 425 15.90 9.15 -15.48
C GLU A 425 15.60 8.56 -14.08
N VAL A 426 14.82 9.28 -13.29
CA VAL A 426 14.20 8.77 -12.06
C VAL A 426 12.69 8.81 -12.27
N LEU A 427 12.05 7.65 -12.22
CA LEU A 427 10.62 7.51 -12.53
C LEU A 427 9.87 6.88 -11.36
N HIS A 428 8.63 7.33 -11.17
CA HIS A 428 7.68 6.64 -10.30
C HIS A 428 7.26 5.31 -10.93
N ILE A 429 6.91 4.33 -10.10
CA ILE A 429 6.52 3.00 -10.56
C ILE A 429 5.27 3.03 -11.44
N SER A 430 4.34 3.95 -11.20
CA SER A 430 3.14 4.08 -12.01
C SER A 430 3.43 4.68 -13.39
N THR A 431 4.34 5.66 -13.47
CA THR A 431 4.88 6.13 -14.76
C THR A 431 5.62 5.03 -15.51
N LEU A 432 6.35 4.16 -14.81
CA LEU A 432 6.96 2.98 -15.43
C LEU A 432 5.90 2.02 -15.96
N ALA A 433 4.82 1.77 -15.22
CA ALA A 433 3.73 0.91 -15.66
C ALA A 433 3.06 1.43 -16.92
N GLU A 434 2.72 2.73 -16.94
CA GLU A 434 2.13 3.39 -18.10
C GLU A 434 3.06 3.33 -19.32
N ARG A 435 4.34 3.66 -19.14
CA ARG A 435 5.33 3.62 -20.20
C ARG A 435 5.51 2.19 -20.73
N CYS A 436 5.65 1.17 -19.85
CA CYS A 436 5.74 -0.24 -20.25
C CYS A 436 4.50 -0.70 -21.03
N ALA A 437 3.29 -0.33 -20.59
CA ALA A 437 2.05 -0.61 -21.31
C ALA A 437 2.04 0.01 -22.73
N ASN A 438 2.71 1.15 -22.90
CA ASN A 438 2.89 1.84 -24.18
C ASN A 438 4.16 1.42 -24.95
N GLY A 439 4.79 0.29 -24.59
CA GLY A 439 5.91 -0.28 -25.33
C GLY A 439 7.27 0.38 -25.07
N TRP A 440 7.44 0.99 -23.89
CA TRP A 440 8.70 1.60 -23.46
C TRP A 440 9.87 0.61 -23.46
N ARG A 441 11.05 1.14 -23.75
CA ARG A 441 12.30 0.37 -23.86
C ARG A 441 13.31 0.96 -22.90
N GLY A 442 13.45 0.30 -21.75
CA GLY A 442 14.41 0.70 -20.73
C GLY A 442 14.70 -0.41 -19.74
N VAL A 443 15.70 -0.16 -18.89
CA VAL A 443 16.14 -1.06 -17.82
C VAL A 443 16.15 -0.31 -16.49
N VAL A 444 15.87 -1.01 -15.40
CA VAL A 444 16.07 -0.47 -14.05
C VAL A 444 17.58 -0.39 -13.79
N LEU A 445 18.05 0.76 -13.29
CA LEU A 445 19.43 0.99 -12.86
C LEU A 445 19.60 0.77 -11.36
N ALA A 446 18.73 1.37 -10.55
CA ALA A 446 18.75 1.24 -9.10
C ALA A 446 17.38 1.61 -8.49
N GLY A 447 16.93 0.86 -7.48
CA GLY A 447 15.91 1.25 -6.52
C GLY A 447 16.54 1.81 -5.23
N PRO A 448 15.72 2.31 -4.28
CA PRO A 448 16.21 2.92 -3.05
C PRO A 448 17.10 1.98 -2.25
N ASN A 449 16.76 0.70 -2.13
CA ASN A 449 17.57 -0.20 -1.33
C ASN A 449 18.87 -0.64 -2.02
N ASP A 450 19.12 -0.21 -3.27
CA ASP A 450 20.35 -0.53 -3.98
C ASP A 450 21.55 0.29 -3.51
N LEU A 451 21.29 1.43 -2.85
CA LEU A 451 22.34 2.27 -2.29
C LEU A 451 23.00 1.62 -1.06
N PRO A 452 24.32 1.38 -1.08
CA PRO A 452 25.02 0.65 -0.03
C PRO A 452 25.01 1.39 1.31
N SER A 453 24.93 0.64 2.42
CA SER A 453 25.00 1.20 3.77
C SER A 453 26.28 2.02 4.01
N ALA A 454 27.38 1.71 3.31
CA ALA A 454 28.62 2.49 3.39
C ALA A 454 28.47 3.96 2.96
N ILE A 455 27.43 4.30 2.16
CA ILE A 455 27.09 5.68 1.81
C ILE A 455 26.12 6.29 2.83
N ILE A 456 25.23 5.48 3.41
CA ILE A 456 24.12 5.96 4.24
C ILE A 456 24.48 6.04 5.73
N GLU A 457 25.24 5.09 6.26
CA GLU A 457 25.62 5.07 7.67
C GLU A 457 26.43 6.32 8.08
N PRO A 458 27.48 6.72 7.34
CA PRO A 458 28.21 7.95 7.68
C PRO A 458 27.32 9.20 7.60
N TRP A 459 26.37 9.20 6.65
CA TRP A 459 25.44 10.31 6.48
C TRP A 459 24.49 10.44 7.67
N ILE A 460 23.97 9.32 8.19
CA ILE A 460 23.17 9.31 9.41
C ILE A 460 24.00 9.79 10.60
N ASP A 461 25.21 9.28 10.76
CA ASP A 461 26.08 9.64 11.88
C ASP A 461 26.45 11.14 11.82
N GLU A 462 26.71 11.70 10.63
CA GLU A 462 26.94 13.13 10.43
C GLU A 462 25.71 13.95 10.81
N ILE A 463 24.52 13.59 10.32
CA ILE A 463 23.28 14.31 10.65
C ILE A 463 23.03 14.27 12.17
N GLN A 464 23.21 13.10 12.79
CA GLN A 464 23.00 12.90 14.23
C GLN A 464 24.02 13.66 15.08
N ALA A 465 25.29 13.67 14.69
CA ALA A 465 26.34 14.43 15.36
C ALA A 465 26.14 15.95 15.20
N GLY A 466 25.62 16.37 14.04
CA GLY A 466 25.33 17.75 13.68
C GLY A 466 24.00 18.30 14.20
N LEU A 467 23.18 17.51 14.92
CA LEU A 467 21.88 17.97 15.47
C LEU A 467 22.00 19.15 16.45
N ASN A 468 23.20 19.52 16.88
CA ASN A 468 23.45 20.66 17.78
C ASN A 468 23.63 22.01 17.06
N ASP A 469 23.92 22.02 15.76
CA ASP A 469 24.01 23.24 14.94
C ASP A 469 22.78 23.32 14.02
N GLU A 470 22.04 24.43 14.04
CA GLU A 470 20.89 24.61 13.14
C GLU A 470 21.36 24.86 11.69
N PRO A 471 21.13 23.92 10.74
CA PRO A 471 21.50 24.12 9.35
C PRO A 471 20.63 25.19 8.68
N ASP A 472 21.12 25.73 7.56
CA ASP A 472 20.33 26.71 6.80
C ASP A 472 19.00 26.11 6.34
N PRO A 473 17.86 26.76 6.63
CA PRO A 473 16.57 26.26 6.20
C PRO A 473 16.42 26.12 4.67
N LEU A 474 17.24 26.81 3.87
CA LEU A 474 17.23 26.71 2.40
C LEU A 474 18.05 25.54 1.86
N GLY A 475 19.00 25.02 2.63
CA GLY A 475 19.96 24.02 2.18
C GLY A 475 19.42 22.59 2.12
N THR A 476 20.11 21.74 1.37
CA THR A 476 19.90 20.28 1.35
C THR A 476 20.07 19.65 2.73
N ARG A 477 21.08 20.07 3.51
CA ARG A 477 21.33 19.57 4.89
C ARG A 477 20.15 19.75 5.83
N ALA A 478 19.43 20.87 5.77
CA ALA A 478 18.21 21.05 6.57
C ALA A 478 17.07 20.11 6.14
N GLY A 479 17.02 19.75 4.85
CA GLY A 479 16.09 18.74 4.35
C GLY A 479 16.41 17.36 4.91
N GLU A 480 17.68 16.97 4.86
CA GLU A 480 18.18 15.70 5.40
C GLU A 480 17.89 15.58 6.90
N GLN A 481 18.15 16.66 7.64
CA GLN A 481 17.83 16.74 9.06
C GLN A 481 16.32 16.65 9.31
N SER A 482 15.48 17.26 8.47
CA SER A 482 14.02 17.15 8.56
C SER A 482 13.54 15.69 8.41
N VAL A 483 14.15 14.91 7.50
CA VAL A 483 13.82 13.48 7.31
C VAL A 483 14.11 12.69 8.58
N VAL A 484 15.26 12.94 9.21
CA VAL A 484 15.66 12.27 10.46
C VAL A 484 14.80 12.72 11.65
N ASN A 485 14.60 14.04 11.83
CA ASN A 485 13.91 14.62 12.99
C ASN A 485 12.43 14.23 13.06
N ARG A 486 11.72 14.19 11.94
CA ARG A 486 10.30 13.80 11.91
C ARG A 486 10.06 12.36 12.32
N ARG A 487 11.11 11.54 12.30
CA ARG A 487 11.07 10.11 12.55
C ARG A 487 11.93 9.71 13.75
N TYR A 488 12.31 10.69 14.59
CA TYR A 488 13.02 10.42 15.84
C TYR A 488 12.20 9.45 16.71
N GLY A 489 12.80 8.31 17.07
CA GLY A 489 12.14 7.21 17.79
C GLY A 489 11.59 6.07 16.92
N GLN A 490 11.66 6.16 15.59
CA GLN A 490 11.40 5.01 14.69
C GLN A 490 12.65 4.15 14.48
N ASP A 491 12.47 2.92 14.01
CA ASP A 491 13.56 1.99 13.69
C ASP A 491 14.51 2.60 12.64
N ARG A 492 15.82 2.47 12.88
CA ARG A 492 16.93 2.95 12.03
C ARG A 492 16.75 2.52 10.58
N PHE A 493 16.18 1.34 10.35
CA PHE A 493 15.85 0.84 9.01
C PHE A 493 14.97 1.80 8.20
N PHE A 494 13.96 2.42 8.81
CA PHE A 494 13.08 3.36 8.11
C PHE A 494 13.79 4.66 7.77
N ILE A 495 14.64 5.17 8.67
CA ILE A 495 15.44 6.37 8.43
C ILE A 495 16.37 6.14 7.25
N GLU A 496 17.10 5.02 7.24
CA GLU A 496 17.99 4.67 6.14
C GLU A 496 17.26 4.56 4.80
N ARG A 497 16.12 3.86 4.77
CA ARG A 497 15.31 3.72 3.54
C ARG A 497 14.87 5.07 2.99
N ARG A 498 14.52 6.03 3.85
CA ARG A 498 14.11 7.38 3.43
C ARG A 498 15.28 8.23 2.95
N LEU A 499 16.46 8.13 3.57
CA LEU A 499 17.66 8.82 3.07
C LEU A 499 18.12 8.24 1.73
N ARG A 500 18.02 6.92 1.54
CA ARG A 500 18.26 6.29 0.24
C ARG A 500 17.28 6.78 -0.84
N MET A 501 15.99 6.85 -0.50
CA MET A 501 14.97 7.43 -1.39
C MET A 501 15.28 8.89 -1.72
N LEU A 502 15.67 9.69 -0.72
CA LEU A 502 16.04 11.10 -0.89
C LEU A 502 17.23 11.25 -1.85
N ALA A 503 18.25 10.41 -1.73
CA ALA A 503 19.42 10.42 -2.61
C ALA A 503 19.05 10.16 -4.08
N LEU A 504 18.16 9.20 -4.35
CA LEU A 504 17.68 8.93 -5.71
C LEU A 504 16.84 10.10 -6.25
N VAL A 505 15.80 10.47 -5.52
CA VAL A 505 14.82 11.48 -5.95
C VAL A 505 15.46 12.85 -6.15
N ARG A 506 16.52 13.18 -5.40
CA ARG A 506 17.27 14.44 -5.57
C ARG A 506 17.87 14.61 -6.96
N THR A 507 18.00 13.54 -7.75
CA THR A 507 18.51 13.62 -9.14
C THR A 507 17.42 13.78 -10.19
N ALA A 508 16.13 13.68 -9.81
CA ALA A 508 15.03 13.83 -10.75
C ALA A 508 15.00 15.24 -11.34
N THR A 509 14.83 15.32 -12.66
CA THR A 509 14.77 16.60 -13.39
C THR A 509 13.53 17.39 -13.03
N ASP A 510 12.37 16.75 -12.91
CA ASP A 510 11.11 17.37 -12.47
C ASP A 510 10.52 16.52 -11.35
N LEU A 511 10.26 17.12 -10.20
CA LEU A 511 9.74 16.38 -9.06
C LEU A 511 8.25 16.04 -9.18
N ARG A 512 7.50 16.71 -10.07
CA ARG A 512 6.07 16.46 -10.32
C ARG A 512 5.81 15.12 -10.99
N THR A 513 6.83 14.54 -11.63
CA THR A 513 6.72 13.25 -12.33
C THR A 513 6.89 12.05 -11.38
N LEU A 514 7.08 12.29 -10.08
CA LEU A 514 7.37 11.25 -9.10
C LEU A 514 6.15 10.86 -8.27
N THR A 515 4.97 11.23 -8.72
CA THR A 515 3.74 11.19 -7.93
C THR A 515 2.58 11.00 -8.88
N GLU A 516 1.67 10.09 -8.55
CA GLU A 516 0.40 9.96 -9.27
C GLU A 516 -0.73 10.45 -8.38
N ARG A 517 -1.65 11.22 -8.96
CA ARG A 517 -2.81 11.71 -8.22
C ARG A 517 -3.54 10.51 -7.63
N TYR A 518 -3.71 10.52 -6.30
CA TYR A 518 -4.50 9.58 -5.51
C TYR A 518 -3.84 8.25 -5.10
N GLU A 519 -2.57 7.99 -5.42
CA GLU A 519 -1.89 6.81 -4.87
C GLU A 519 -1.42 7.03 -3.42
N GLN A 520 -1.48 5.96 -2.61
CA GLN A 520 -0.94 5.99 -1.23
C GLN A 520 0.59 5.83 -1.20
N SER A 521 1.20 5.37 -2.30
CA SER A 521 2.64 5.18 -2.50
C SER A 521 3.45 6.48 -2.40
N ASP A 522 2.81 7.63 -2.67
CA ASP A 522 3.38 8.99 -2.51
C ASP A 522 3.85 9.29 -1.08
N ARG A 523 3.34 8.54 -0.08
CA ARG A 523 3.77 8.68 1.31
C ARG A 523 5.23 8.29 1.51
N ASP A 524 5.87 7.62 0.55
CA ASP A 524 7.26 7.20 0.63
C ASP A 524 8.30 8.27 0.26
N ILE A 525 7.91 9.35 -0.42
CA ILE A 525 8.78 10.49 -0.70
C ILE A 525 8.65 11.53 0.43
N ASP A 526 9.78 11.94 1.02
CA ASP A 526 9.79 13.04 1.99
C ASP A 526 10.03 14.38 1.28
N TRP A 527 8.93 15.04 0.92
CA TRP A 527 8.95 16.33 0.22
C TRP A 527 9.67 17.44 0.97
N HIS A 528 9.72 17.39 2.30
CA HIS A 528 10.43 18.40 3.08
C HIS A 528 11.94 18.17 3.08
N GLY A 529 12.38 16.95 2.72
CA GLY A 529 13.77 16.64 2.40
C GLY A 529 14.24 17.24 1.08
N LEU A 530 13.33 17.51 0.14
CA LEU A 530 13.62 17.98 -1.22
C LEU A 530 13.31 19.46 -1.43
N LEU A 531 12.24 19.94 -0.80
CA LEU A 531 11.74 21.30 -0.93
C LEU A 531 11.81 22.02 0.41
N THR A 532 11.98 23.34 0.33
CA THR A 532 11.92 24.24 1.48
C THR A 532 10.68 25.13 1.38
N PRO A 533 9.90 25.27 2.48
CA PRO A 533 8.82 26.26 2.55
C PRO A 533 9.36 27.70 2.67
N HIS A 534 10.67 27.85 2.92
CA HIS A 534 11.29 29.16 3.10
C HIS A 534 11.44 29.88 1.77
N GLN A 535 11.07 31.15 1.78
CA GLN A 535 11.12 32.03 0.62
C GLN A 535 12.55 32.50 0.36
N LEU A 536 12.91 32.62 -0.93
CA LEU A 536 14.19 33.19 -1.34
C LEU A 536 14.11 34.71 -1.27
N ASP A 537 15.05 35.35 -0.56
CA ASP A 537 15.23 36.79 -0.64
C ASP A 537 16.11 37.13 -1.85
N LEU A 538 15.47 37.48 -2.97
CA LEU A 538 16.17 37.80 -4.21
C LEU A 538 16.73 39.23 -4.26
N THR A 539 16.67 39.98 -3.15
CA THR A 539 17.12 41.38 -3.11
C THR A 539 18.55 41.61 -3.64
N PRO A 540 19.57 40.79 -3.30
CA PRO A 540 20.94 41.01 -3.82
C PRO A 540 21.02 41.01 -5.36
N PHE A 541 20.16 40.23 -6.01
CA PHE A 541 20.15 40.01 -7.47
C PHE A 541 19.29 41.04 -8.23
N LYS A 542 18.46 41.82 -7.53
CA LYS A 542 17.68 42.89 -8.16
C LYS A 542 18.60 44.00 -8.68
N PRO A 543 18.25 44.68 -9.77
CA PRO A 543 19.03 45.80 -10.28
C PRO A 543 19.24 46.88 -9.22
N ALA A 544 20.40 47.53 -9.24
CA ALA A 544 20.63 48.71 -8.44
C ALA A 544 19.74 49.86 -8.94
N THR A 545 18.89 50.41 -8.07
CA THR A 545 18.01 51.54 -8.40
C THR A 545 18.28 52.74 -7.51
N ASN A 546 18.20 53.94 -8.07
CA ASN A 546 18.46 55.20 -7.37
C ASN A 546 17.29 55.69 -6.50
N ALA A 547 16.13 55.01 -6.56
CA ALA A 547 14.89 55.50 -5.96
C ALA A 547 14.74 55.19 -4.47
N ASP A 548 15.24 54.03 -4.00
CA ASP A 548 15.31 53.70 -2.57
C ASP A 548 16.46 52.74 -2.26
N LYS A 549 17.53 53.23 -1.62
CA LYS A 549 18.71 52.43 -1.26
C LYS A 549 18.40 51.29 -0.28
N ARG A 550 17.26 51.33 0.44
CA ARG A 550 16.87 50.26 1.37
C ARG A 550 16.28 49.05 0.65
N VAL A 551 15.68 49.26 -0.53
CA VAL A 551 15.00 48.22 -1.33
C VAL A 551 15.81 47.85 -2.59
N SER A 552 16.82 48.66 -2.94
CA SER A 552 17.72 48.40 -4.05
C SER A 552 18.61 47.17 -3.84
N GLY A 553 18.73 46.35 -4.88
CA GLY A 553 19.71 45.27 -4.95
C GLY A 553 21.08 45.72 -5.44
N LEU A 554 21.94 44.75 -5.73
CA LEU A 554 23.30 44.95 -6.27
C LEU A 554 23.42 44.55 -7.74
N GLY A 555 22.39 43.94 -8.34
CA GLY A 555 22.44 43.39 -9.70
C GLY A 555 23.42 42.23 -9.84
N LEU A 556 23.57 41.42 -8.79
CA LEU A 556 24.45 40.25 -8.82
C LEU A 556 23.95 39.20 -9.82
N PRO A 557 24.87 38.42 -10.43
CA PRO A 557 24.52 37.41 -11.42
C PRO A 557 23.59 36.35 -10.81
N LEU A 558 22.57 35.93 -11.56
CA LEU A 558 21.61 34.94 -11.07
C LEU A 558 21.99 33.52 -11.51
N GLU A 559 22.93 33.35 -12.44
CA GLU A 559 23.22 32.12 -13.18
C GLU A 559 23.30 30.87 -12.30
N VAL A 560 24.00 30.96 -11.16
CA VAL A 560 24.15 29.87 -10.17
C VAL A 560 22.80 29.41 -9.60
N LEU A 561 21.88 30.35 -9.37
CA LEU A 561 20.55 30.08 -8.81
C LEU A 561 19.47 29.98 -9.89
N ALA A 562 19.75 30.39 -11.13
CA ALA A 562 18.74 30.65 -12.15
C ALA A 562 17.98 29.40 -12.58
N SER A 563 18.55 28.21 -12.40
CA SER A 563 17.94 26.91 -12.69
C SER A 563 17.34 26.23 -11.44
N VAL A 564 17.42 26.86 -10.27
CA VAL A 564 16.77 26.33 -9.06
C VAL A 564 15.27 26.36 -9.30
N GLN A 565 14.65 25.20 -9.07
CA GLN A 565 13.24 24.96 -9.34
C GLN A 565 12.34 25.43 -8.20
N ILE A 566 11.15 25.87 -8.57
CA ILE A 566 10.12 26.38 -7.68
C ILE A 566 8.80 25.75 -8.08
N TYR A 567 8.05 25.31 -7.07
CA TYR A 567 6.76 24.65 -7.25
C TYR A 567 5.65 25.46 -6.58
N THR A 568 4.59 25.73 -7.32
CA THR A 568 3.44 26.51 -6.85
C THR A 568 2.14 26.05 -7.50
N THR A 569 0.99 26.27 -6.86
CA THR A 569 -0.32 25.95 -7.44
C THR A 569 -0.73 26.89 -8.59
N ASP A 570 -0.16 28.09 -8.67
CA ASP A 570 -0.38 29.02 -9.78
C ASP A 570 0.82 29.98 -9.90
N GLY A 571 1.66 29.75 -10.91
CA GLY A 571 2.86 30.53 -11.20
C GLY A 571 2.62 31.68 -12.17
N THR A 572 1.43 31.76 -12.77
CA THR A 572 1.10 32.75 -13.81
C THR A 572 -0.03 33.69 -13.41
N SER A 573 -0.60 33.52 -12.21
CA SER A 573 -1.78 34.23 -11.71
C SER A 573 -2.95 34.19 -12.71
N ARG A 574 -3.06 33.10 -13.47
CA ARG A 574 -4.05 32.93 -14.56
C ARG A 574 -5.40 32.48 -14.02
N TYR A 575 -5.40 31.74 -12.92
CA TYR A 575 -6.62 31.42 -12.20
C TYR A 575 -6.86 32.51 -11.14
N GLN A 576 -8.11 32.82 -10.84
CA GLN A 576 -8.53 33.89 -9.92
C GLN A 576 -8.13 33.64 -8.43
N GLY A 577 -7.06 32.88 -8.18
CA GLY A 577 -6.57 32.49 -6.86
C GLY A 577 -5.10 32.81 -6.67
N LYS A 578 -4.67 32.83 -5.41
CA LYS A 578 -3.28 33.10 -5.04
C LYS A 578 -2.40 31.89 -5.36
N GLY A 579 -1.13 32.13 -5.67
CA GLY A 579 -0.16 31.04 -5.70
C GLY A 579 0.05 30.48 -4.29
N HIS A 580 0.08 29.15 -4.14
CA HIS A 580 0.31 28.45 -2.88
C HIS A 580 1.48 27.47 -2.98
N SER A 581 2.25 27.38 -1.90
CA SER A 581 3.23 26.32 -1.68
C SER A 581 2.54 24.94 -1.58
N PRO A 582 3.16 23.84 -2.04
CA PRO A 582 2.70 22.47 -1.77
C PRO A 582 2.45 22.16 -0.29
N PHE A 583 3.08 22.90 0.62
CA PHE A 583 2.92 22.73 2.07
C PHE A 583 1.81 23.59 2.68
N CYS A 584 1.09 24.37 1.88
CA CYS A 584 0.02 25.23 2.37
C CYS A 584 -1.26 24.42 2.59
N SER A 585 -1.92 24.60 3.74
CA SER A 585 -3.23 24.01 4.03
C SER A 585 -4.33 24.45 3.04
N PHE A 586 -4.14 25.60 2.39
CA PHE A 586 -5.05 26.13 1.36
C PHE A 586 -4.71 25.65 -0.06
N ALA A 587 -3.62 24.90 -0.26
CA ALA A 587 -3.36 24.26 -1.54
C ALA A 587 -4.44 23.19 -1.76
N ARG A 588 -5.00 23.12 -2.98
CA ARG A 588 -6.12 22.24 -3.36
C ARG A 588 -5.92 20.76 -2.99
N SER A 589 -4.68 20.32 -2.81
CA SER A 589 -4.32 18.96 -2.46
C SER A 589 -4.44 18.65 -0.95
N GLY A 590 -4.37 19.63 -0.03
CA GLY A 590 -4.40 19.41 1.43
C GLY A 590 -3.39 18.36 1.95
N ARG A 591 -2.52 17.87 1.07
CA ARG A 591 -1.63 16.72 1.20
C ARG A 591 -0.25 17.25 0.82
N ALA A 592 0.74 16.94 1.64
CA ALA A 592 2.14 17.24 1.34
C ALA A 592 2.64 16.32 0.21
N SER A 593 2.10 16.46 -1.00
CA SER A 593 2.51 15.77 -2.23
C SER A 593 2.59 16.76 -3.38
N LEU A 594 3.43 16.47 -4.37
CA LEU A 594 3.69 17.32 -5.52
C LEU A 594 3.36 16.52 -6.79
N ASP A 595 2.36 16.96 -7.54
CA ASP A 595 1.91 16.29 -8.78
C ASP A 595 1.91 17.24 -9.98
N ASP A 596 1.45 16.75 -11.13
CA ASP A 596 1.35 17.47 -12.40
C ASP A 596 0.42 18.71 -12.37
N SER A 597 -0.38 18.91 -11.31
CA SER A 597 -1.23 20.09 -11.16
C SER A 597 -0.47 21.33 -10.67
N PHE A 598 0.75 21.15 -10.17
CA PHE A 598 1.61 22.27 -9.77
C PHE A 598 2.36 22.85 -10.96
N ASP A 599 2.47 24.16 -10.99
CA ASP A 599 3.35 24.88 -11.91
C ASP A 599 4.80 24.74 -11.46
N LEU A 600 5.68 24.46 -12.43
CA LEU A 600 7.14 24.49 -12.26
C LEU A 600 7.67 25.81 -12.82
N LEU A 601 8.24 26.61 -11.94
CA LEU A 601 8.98 27.83 -12.25
C LEU A 601 10.46 27.62 -11.91
N HIS A 602 11.31 28.54 -12.38
CA HIS A 602 12.69 28.66 -11.94
C HIS A 602 12.93 30.00 -11.28
N VAL A 603 14.00 30.15 -10.48
CA VAL A 603 14.29 31.42 -9.77
C VAL A 603 14.40 32.60 -10.73
N ARG A 604 14.87 32.39 -11.97
CA ARG A 604 14.88 33.45 -13.01
C ARG A 604 13.50 34.02 -13.33
N ASP A 605 12.47 33.18 -13.24
CA ASP A 605 11.08 33.56 -13.55
C ASP A 605 10.49 34.43 -12.43
N LEU A 606 11.00 34.32 -11.19
CA LEU A 606 10.59 35.17 -10.07
C LEU A 606 11.06 36.62 -10.20
N LEU A 607 12.22 36.88 -10.82
CA LEU A 607 12.68 38.25 -11.05
C LEU A 607 11.95 38.92 -12.23
N GLY A 608 11.51 38.13 -13.21
CA GLY A 608 10.83 38.62 -14.41
C GLY A 608 9.31 38.73 -14.29
N SER A 609 8.69 38.06 -13.33
CA SER A 609 7.24 38.08 -13.11
C SER A 609 6.83 39.34 -12.35
N GLY A 610 5.97 40.17 -12.96
CA GLY A 610 5.40 41.33 -12.29
C GLY A 610 4.54 40.90 -11.11
N ASN A 611 5.01 41.16 -9.88
CA ASN A 611 4.34 40.91 -8.58
C ASN A 611 3.19 39.89 -8.64
N PRO A 612 3.49 38.59 -8.64
CA PRO A 612 2.46 37.55 -8.56
C PRO A 612 1.68 37.68 -7.23
N ASP A 613 0.38 37.38 -7.24
CA ASP A 613 -0.45 37.41 -6.02
C ASP A 613 -0.18 36.15 -5.17
N TRP A 614 0.86 36.22 -4.35
CA TRP A 614 1.25 35.13 -3.47
C TRP A 614 0.39 35.04 -2.21
N CYS A 615 0.15 33.82 -1.76
CA CYS A 615 -0.46 33.58 -0.46
C CYS A 615 0.41 34.16 0.67
N SER A 616 -0.14 35.09 1.45
CA SER A 616 0.56 35.74 2.56
C SER A 616 0.93 34.80 3.71
N VAL A 617 0.31 33.62 3.80
CA VAL A 617 0.58 32.62 4.85
C VAL A 617 1.77 31.74 4.50
N CYS A 618 1.83 31.22 3.26
CA CYS A 618 2.88 30.29 2.85
C CYS A 618 3.97 30.91 1.97
N GLY A 619 3.84 32.19 1.62
CA GLY A 619 4.75 32.88 0.67
C GLY A 619 4.51 32.50 -0.81
N GLY A 620 3.65 31.51 -1.06
CA GLY A 620 3.07 31.22 -2.37
C GLY A 620 3.77 30.14 -3.19
N TYR A 621 4.95 29.68 -2.78
CA TYR A 621 5.67 28.61 -3.46
C TYR A 621 6.59 27.82 -2.52
N ALA A 622 7.09 26.67 -2.95
CA ALA A 622 8.22 25.99 -2.33
C ALA A 622 9.41 25.90 -3.30
N THR A 623 10.60 26.10 -2.78
CA THR A 623 11.84 26.06 -3.57
C THR A 623 12.48 24.69 -3.43
N ARG A 624 13.06 24.14 -4.49
CA ARG A 624 14.00 23.01 -4.38
C ARG A 624 15.18 23.46 -3.53
N ARG A 625 15.55 22.64 -2.55
CA ARG A 625 16.62 22.98 -1.60
C ARG A 625 17.93 23.22 -2.35
N LEU A 626 18.65 24.26 -1.91
CA LEU A 626 19.91 24.68 -2.50
C LEU A 626 21.01 23.68 -2.14
N ASP A 627 21.81 23.29 -3.13
CA ASP A 627 23.04 22.54 -2.88
C ASP A 627 24.10 23.42 -2.18
N ASP A 628 25.25 22.83 -1.81
CA ASP A 628 26.28 23.54 -1.07
C ASP A 628 26.88 24.73 -1.84
N LEU A 629 26.95 24.65 -3.18
CA LEU A 629 27.47 25.72 -4.02
C LEU A 629 26.46 26.87 -4.09
N GLN A 630 25.21 26.56 -4.41
CA GLN A 630 24.09 27.49 -4.50
C GLN A 630 23.84 28.19 -3.16
N LEU A 631 23.82 27.44 -2.07
CA LEU A 631 23.61 28.00 -0.73
C LEU A 631 24.76 28.91 -0.32
N ARG A 632 26.00 28.50 -0.61
CA ARG A 632 27.18 29.35 -0.36
C ARG A 632 27.08 30.63 -1.15
N TYR A 633 26.81 30.56 -2.46
CA TYR A 633 26.65 31.74 -3.30
C TYR A 633 25.55 32.67 -2.79
N TYR A 634 24.37 32.13 -2.46
CA TYR A 634 23.26 32.87 -1.87
C TYR A 634 23.70 33.63 -0.61
N ARG A 635 24.35 32.95 0.33
CA ARG A 635 24.85 33.56 1.58
C ARG A 635 25.86 34.66 1.32
N THR A 636 26.84 34.41 0.44
CA THR A 636 27.86 35.40 0.08
C THR A 636 27.24 36.63 -0.57
N ALA A 637 26.23 36.46 -1.43
CA ALA A 637 25.50 37.58 -2.04
C ALA A 637 24.77 38.45 -1.01
N HIS A 638 24.17 37.82 0.02
CA HIS A 638 23.55 38.54 1.13
C HIS A 638 24.57 39.23 2.04
N GLU A 639 25.72 38.61 2.29
CA GLU A 639 26.82 39.24 3.01
C GLU A 639 27.32 40.48 2.27
N LEU A 640 27.52 40.38 0.95
CA LEU A 640 27.93 41.51 0.11
C LEU A 640 26.89 42.64 0.13
N LEU A 641 25.60 42.32 0.04
CA LEU A 641 24.51 43.29 0.19
C LEU A 641 24.55 43.96 1.57
N ALA A 642 24.76 43.20 2.65
CA ALA A 642 24.88 43.76 3.99
C ALA A 642 26.10 44.70 4.11
N LEU A 643 27.27 44.28 3.62
CA LEU A 643 28.49 45.10 3.56
C LEU A 643 28.28 46.39 2.78
N SER A 644 27.58 46.32 1.64
CA SER A 644 27.27 47.50 0.82
C SER A 644 26.46 48.56 1.60
N ARG A 645 25.58 48.12 2.52
CA ARG A 645 24.79 49.00 3.40
C ARG A 645 25.62 49.58 4.54
N TYR A 646 26.70 48.92 4.95
CA TYR A 646 27.62 49.43 5.98
C TYR A 646 28.61 50.47 5.45
N LEU A 647 28.80 50.57 4.13
CA LEU A 647 29.65 51.61 3.52
C LEU A 647 29.19 53.04 3.84
N ASP A 648 27.91 53.23 4.15
CA ASP A 648 27.35 54.52 4.54
C ASP A 648 27.64 54.86 6.03
N ARG A 649 28.40 54.02 6.77
CA ARG A 649 28.74 54.20 8.19
C ARG A 649 30.26 54.38 8.39
N PRO A 650 30.74 55.61 8.67
CA PRO A 650 32.19 55.92 8.70
C PRO A 650 33.02 55.07 9.67
N TRP A 651 32.44 54.67 10.81
CA TRP A 651 33.15 53.96 11.87
C TRP A 651 33.35 52.46 11.62
N GLN A 652 32.84 51.90 10.50
CA GLN A 652 32.99 50.48 10.15
C GLN A 652 33.85 50.23 8.90
N LEU A 653 34.34 51.29 8.24
CA LEU A 653 34.97 51.21 6.91
C LEU A 653 36.16 50.25 6.83
N ALA A 654 37.06 50.24 7.82
CA ALA A 654 38.22 49.34 7.82
C ALA A 654 37.82 47.86 7.93
N LYS A 655 36.82 47.54 8.76
CA LYS A 655 36.29 46.17 8.91
C LYS A 655 35.54 45.74 7.64
N THR A 656 34.73 46.63 7.08
CA THR A 656 33.99 46.39 5.83
C THR A 656 34.95 46.16 4.66
N ARG A 657 36.02 46.96 4.53
CA ARG A 657 37.04 46.78 3.50
C ARG A 657 37.72 45.42 3.60
N SER A 658 38.18 45.02 4.79
CA SER A 658 38.80 43.71 4.98
C SER A 658 37.86 42.55 4.67
N ALA A 659 36.56 42.69 4.96
CA ALA A 659 35.56 41.68 4.59
C ALA A 659 35.34 41.63 3.06
N LEU A 660 35.25 42.78 2.40
CA LEU A 660 35.15 42.87 0.93
C LEU A 660 36.38 42.28 0.22
N GLU A 661 37.59 42.50 0.75
CA GLU A 661 38.83 41.90 0.22
C GLU A 661 38.78 40.37 0.30
N LYS A 662 38.23 39.78 1.38
CA LYS A 662 38.02 38.32 1.47
C LYS A 662 36.98 37.80 0.46
N LEU A 663 35.97 38.61 0.15
CA LEU A 663 34.93 38.25 -0.82
C LEU A 663 35.38 38.43 -2.29
N ALA A 664 36.45 39.19 -2.53
CA ALA A 664 37.03 39.33 -3.87
C ALA A 664 37.61 38.00 -4.39
N ASP A 665 38.11 37.15 -3.49
CA ASP A 665 38.64 35.82 -3.82
C ASP A 665 37.53 34.75 -3.96
N PHE A 666 36.27 35.11 -3.73
CA PHE A 666 35.15 34.17 -3.87
C PHE A 666 34.79 33.97 -5.34
N ASP A 667 34.76 32.71 -5.78
CA ASP A 667 34.36 32.31 -7.13
C ASP A 667 32.95 31.69 -7.12
N PRO A 668 31.92 32.39 -7.63
CA PRO A 668 30.52 31.95 -7.59
C PRO A 668 30.26 30.60 -8.28
N ASP A 669 30.98 30.32 -9.36
CA ASP A 669 30.68 29.21 -10.27
C ASP A 669 31.75 28.10 -10.23
N GLY A 670 32.87 28.33 -9.53
CA GLY A 670 34.05 27.45 -9.53
C GLY A 670 34.82 27.44 -10.86
N CYS A 671 34.52 28.40 -11.74
CA CYS A 671 35.01 28.52 -13.11
C CYS A 671 36.21 29.49 -13.24
N GLY A 672 36.51 30.25 -12.19
CA GLY A 672 37.40 31.41 -12.25
C GLY A 672 36.85 32.53 -13.14
N SER A 673 37.73 33.44 -13.56
CA SER A 673 37.38 34.65 -14.35
C SER A 673 36.91 34.37 -15.79
N PHE A 674 36.77 33.09 -16.18
CA PHE A 674 36.35 32.69 -17.53
C PHE A 674 34.82 32.75 -17.72
N CYS A 675 34.04 32.75 -16.64
CA CYS A 675 32.58 32.81 -16.69
C CYS A 675 32.04 34.25 -16.56
N SER A 676 30.82 34.49 -17.06
CA SER A 676 30.17 35.80 -16.94
C SER A 676 29.86 36.15 -15.50
N ALA A 677 29.32 35.21 -14.71
CA ALA A 677 28.93 35.49 -13.34
C ALA A 677 30.14 35.78 -12.42
N SER A 678 31.25 35.06 -12.55
CA SER A 678 32.47 35.39 -11.78
C SER A 678 33.00 36.80 -12.11
N ARG A 679 32.95 37.23 -13.38
CA ARG A 679 33.35 38.60 -13.78
C ARG A 679 32.38 39.68 -13.27
N GLU A 680 31.09 39.40 -13.30
CA GLU A 680 30.06 40.32 -12.78
C GLU A 680 30.16 40.45 -11.26
N TRP A 681 30.46 39.35 -10.57
CA TRP A 681 30.77 39.33 -9.13
C TRP A 681 32.01 40.18 -8.81
N GLU A 682 33.14 39.92 -9.48
CA GLU A 682 34.37 40.69 -9.32
C GLU A 682 34.13 42.18 -9.54
N SER A 683 33.40 42.53 -10.60
CA SER A 683 33.02 43.91 -10.90
C SER A 683 32.20 44.55 -9.77
N ALA A 684 31.22 43.83 -9.21
CA ALA A 684 30.42 44.30 -8.09
C ALA A 684 31.26 44.53 -6.82
N VAL A 685 32.13 43.58 -6.46
CA VAL A 685 33.03 43.70 -5.30
C VAL A 685 34.03 44.84 -5.49
N HIS A 686 34.66 44.96 -6.65
CA HIS A 686 35.57 46.07 -6.97
C HIS A 686 34.88 47.43 -6.94
N SER A 687 33.64 47.52 -7.43
CA SER A 687 32.85 48.74 -7.32
C SER A 687 32.56 49.13 -5.87
N LEU A 688 32.42 48.17 -4.95
CA LEU A 688 32.23 48.45 -3.52
C LEU A 688 33.56 48.79 -2.82
N LEU A 689 34.67 48.12 -3.19
CA LEU A 689 36.00 48.43 -2.68
C LEU A 689 36.45 49.85 -3.07
N SER A 690 36.19 50.30 -4.30
CA SER A 690 36.54 51.66 -4.73
C SER A 690 35.81 52.75 -3.91
N ARG A 691 34.58 52.47 -3.47
CA ARG A 691 33.80 53.34 -2.57
C ARG A 691 34.39 53.46 -1.16
N THR A 692 35.12 52.44 -0.68
CA THR A 692 35.83 52.53 0.61
C THR A 692 37.07 53.42 0.56
N SER A 693 37.56 53.75 -0.64
CA SER A 693 38.77 54.56 -0.84
C SER A 693 38.46 56.03 -1.17
N THR A 694 37.19 56.38 -1.37
CA THR A 694 36.71 57.71 -1.78
C THR A 694 35.94 58.48 -0.69
N THR A 695 35.75 57.88 0.49
CA THR A 695 35.28 58.50 1.75
C THR A 695 36.40 58.51 2.75
#